data_AF-A0AAD7C786-F1
#
_entry.id   AF-A0AAD7C786-F1
#
_cell.length_a   1.000
_cell.length_b   1.000
_cell.length_c   1.000
_cell.angle_alpha   90.00
_cell.angle_beta   90.00
_cell.angle_gamma   90.00
#
_symmetry.space_group_name_H-M   'P 1'
#
loop_
_entity.id
_entity.type
_entity.pdbx_description
1 polymer ?
#
loop_
_entity_poly.entity_id
_entity_poly.type
_entity_poly.pdbx_seq_one_letter_code
_entity_poly.pdbx_strand_id
1 'polypeptide(L)'
;MALTDLAQSLANIVADGLDNNAPLDPTYRDQEICAVLLDRRPDLRVLVEAAHDAETYGVVREHPAIQRNDERDRLTSYLKDEIRPNMEKFALSADPLKYWTPNSALDADPETVAHIQSLRVPSVGKKPEPALLIHNLGRFGEHDNLSSRVADIFRKHSHTFLVNVSGSGKTRLSLEGLCRNWGFYFTMQTDGTLLGANDIGHGLYNRLDHAEFSVELPPPSDSEYHTKLERNRKSVDEKFGAVFLSRLLIFQMYLEILQSRPEGIKEEHKRRWVLFQLQPRFPDRIHMKDLFKDLKRFTPRLDSEEVLDMIAVMLFKLRRIHGPEFHLFCVLDEAQVVSRLHTEAFHHDGVEYPLLREIIQSWGAKSSPQELSFVTVGTDIPKDVFATASFADSMRWLSDTGGFDEKAVHRDYVAAFLPPKYRVSPAGANFLDRMWSWCRGRHRLTDGLIKALLMEAFRAPNRLLDAYIVQATRYPPTDNEAADEPMRINTDDYNRLHELSENMFLKDMEAGLLASTIPEVVFHYLATGRHPQPFPAEMPLVRSGFGRFIDGDMQVVVLNEPLFIVTAARWLFTDQPPLASTDTFHALTRHQEHITSKSFTMFLVFHFERAFATGAVLSDVFSIPHKPVPRWANQRAHLFARNEPTEDDFPATSAHTVTEVESWLDGATPSLFCLTPTSDPDLIFHLKLEDDKIIRVILHSVVTSTILQNAQLKQTMQRFEPSHLLREEGTADTDLPEIDRVVAKLLDTTQTDGPSHILHVVASFPAKTYLKTVPSKATSASVFANLNTGRFERLTAEIKIQEIMAHIVSAVTVGKRKRDGGPGEDSTDALPAASDDPSPAQEDDSPPPPASPAKRPSGDADPEASDAEASRAKKRKGKKKA
;
A
#
# COMPACT_ATOMS: atom_id res chain seq x y z
N MET A 1 -49.25 -19.96 -14.84
CA MET A 1 -49.94 -19.15 -13.80
C MET A 1 -49.05 -17.97 -13.39
N ALA A 2 -49.55 -16.89 -12.78
CA ALA A 2 -48.67 -15.83 -12.25
C ALA A 2 -47.88 -16.33 -11.03
N LEU A 3 -46.62 -15.90 -10.85
CA LEU A 3 -45.78 -16.34 -9.73
C LEU A 3 -46.42 -16.03 -8.37
N THR A 4 -47.13 -14.91 -8.27
CA THR A 4 -47.85 -14.48 -7.07
C THR A 4 -48.94 -15.47 -6.64
N ASP A 5 -49.66 -16.06 -7.59
CA ASP A 5 -50.77 -17.01 -7.33
C ASP A 5 -50.22 -18.36 -6.87
N LEU A 6 -49.13 -18.81 -7.51
CA LEU A 6 -48.39 -20.00 -7.10
C LEU A 6 -47.81 -19.84 -5.69
N ALA A 7 -47.24 -18.67 -5.40
CA ALA A 7 -46.69 -18.36 -4.09
C ALA A 7 -47.76 -18.33 -2.99
N GLN A 8 -48.94 -17.78 -3.28
CA GLN A 8 -50.08 -17.80 -2.35
C GLN A 8 -50.55 -19.24 -2.10
N SER A 9 -50.61 -20.04 -3.16
CA SER A 9 -50.97 -21.46 -3.07
C SER A 9 -49.98 -22.21 -2.17
N LEU A 10 -48.67 -22.02 -2.37
CA LEU A 10 -47.65 -22.63 -1.53
C LEU A 10 -47.78 -22.19 -0.06
N ALA A 11 -47.99 -20.90 0.20
CA ALA A 11 -48.18 -20.38 1.56
C ALA A 11 -49.41 -21.01 2.26
N ASN A 12 -50.52 -21.17 1.53
CA ASN A 12 -51.72 -21.83 2.05
C ASN A 12 -51.47 -23.32 2.34
N ILE A 13 -50.78 -24.03 1.43
CA ILE A 13 -50.43 -25.46 1.63
C ILE A 13 -49.61 -25.64 2.90
N VAL A 14 -48.65 -24.74 3.14
CA VAL A 14 -47.78 -24.76 4.33
C VAL A 14 -48.57 -24.42 5.59
N ALA A 15 -49.43 -23.40 5.54
CA ALA A 15 -50.31 -23.03 6.66
C ALA A 15 -51.21 -24.20 7.08
N ASP A 16 -51.92 -24.80 6.13
CA ASP A 16 -52.80 -25.95 6.33
C ASP A 16 -52.03 -27.16 6.86
N GLY A 17 -50.85 -27.45 6.31
CA GLY A 17 -50.03 -28.57 6.77
C GLY A 17 -49.61 -28.38 8.23
N LEU A 18 -49.17 -27.19 8.61
CA LEU A 18 -48.77 -26.87 9.97
C LEU A 18 -49.93 -26.97 10.97
N ASP A 19 -51.13 -26.52 10.59
CA ASP A 19 -52.33 -26.63 11.44
C ASP A 19 -52.75 -28.10 11.65
N ASN A 20 -52.33 -28.99 10.75
CA ASN A 20 -52.49 -30.44 10.84
C ASN A 20 -51.25 -31.16 11.44
N ASN A 21 -50.34 -30.44 12.11
CA ASN A 21 -49.09 -30.97 12.67
C ASN A 21 -48.13 -31.64 11.65
N ALA A 22 -48.20 -31.28 10.37
CA ALA A 22 -47.20 -31.71 9.40
C ALA A 22 -45.83 -31.07 9.72
N PRO A 23 -44.72 -31.77 9.46
CA PRO A 23 -43.38 -31.24 9.68
C PRO A 23 -43.00 -30.30 8.53
N LEU A 24 -43.71 -29.19 8.36
CA LEU A 24 -43.37 -28.15 7.40
C LEU A 24 -42.65 -26.98 8.10
N ASP A 25 -41.85 -26.23 7.36
CA ASP A 25 -41.16 -25.07 7.92
C ASP A 25 -42.12 -23.85 8.01
N PRO A 26 -42.33 -23.26 9.21
CA PRO A 26 -43.21 -22.10 9.40
C PRO A 26 -42.77 -20.84 8.64
N THR A 27 -41.53 -20.77 8.19
CA THR A 27 -40.98 -19.67 7.39
C THR A 27 -41.75 -19.49 6.07
N TYR A 28 -42.29 -20.58 5.51
CA TYR A 28 -43.01 -20.56 4.23
C TYR A 28 -44.52 -20.36 4.37
N ARG A 29 -44.98 -19.81 5.52
CA ARG A 29 -46.35 -19.25 5.64
C ARG A 29 -46.49 -17.88 4.97
N ASP A 30 -45.38 -17.22 4.66
CA ASP A 30 -45.33 -15.89 4.04
C ASP A 30 -45.31 -16.03 2.52
N GLN A 31 -46.31 -15.44 1.84
CA GLN A 31 -46.46 -15.49 0.38
C GLN A 31 -45.22 -14.96 -0.35
N GLU A 32 -44.61 -13.87 0.12
CA GLU A 32 -43.49 -13.25 -0.58
C GLU A 32 -42.23 -14.13 -0.47
N ILE A 33 -42.03 -14.75 0.69
CA ILE A 33 -40.96 -15.74 0.88
C ILE A 33 -41.17 -16.96 -0.03
N CYS A 34 -42.41 -17.43 -0.17
CA CYS A 34 -42.75 -18.48 -1.11
C CYS A 34 -42.45 -18.07 -2.55
N ALA A 35 -42.70 -16.82 -2.94
CA ALA A 35 -42.37 -16.33 -4.28
C ALA A 35 -40.86 -16.37 -4.55
N VAL A 36 -40.04 -15.95 -3.59
CA VAL A 36 -38.57 -16.04 -3.68
C VAL A 36 -38.11 -17.49 -3.82
N LEU A 37 -38.68 -18.41 -3.02
CA LEU A 37 -38.34 -19.83 -3.09
C LEU A 37 -38.72 -20.43 -4.46
N LEU A 38 -39.94 -20.15 -4.94
CA LEU A 38 -40.45 -20.66 -6.21
C LEU A 38 -39.70 -20.11 -7.42
N ASP A 39 -39.19 -18.88 -7.34
CA ASP A 39 -38.34 -18.31 -8.39
C ASP A 39 -37.00 -19.05 -8.49
N ARG A 40 -36.42 -19.42 -7.34
CA ARG A 40 -35.16 -20.16 -7.26
C ARG A 40 -35.29 -21.67 -7.51
N ARG A 41 -36.46 -22.25 -7.27
CA ARG A 41 -36.69 -23.70 -7.32
C ARG A 41 -37.68 -24.04 -8.44
N PRO A 42 -37.23 -24.12 -9.72
CA PRO A 42 -38.08 -24.50 -10.84
C PRO A 42 -38.75 -25.87 -10.64
N ASP A 43 -38.04 -26.81 -9.99
CA ASP A 43 -38.55 -28.12 -9.59
C ASP A 43 -39.79 -28.00 -8.69
N LEU A 44 -39.68 -27.20 -7.62
CA LEU A 44 -40.79 -26.94 -6.72
C LEU A 44 -41.90 -26.14 -7.39
N ARG A 45 -41.55 -25.17 -8.24
CA ARG A 45 -42.53 -24.36 -8.99
C ARG A 45 -43.39 -25.20 -9.91
N VAL A 46 -42.78 -26.08 -10.71
CA VAL A 46 -43.51 -27.00 -11.59
C VAL A 46 -44.39 -27.92 -10.75
N LEU A 47 -43.90 -28.40 -9.60
CA LEU A 47 -44.68 -29.24 -8.70
C LEU A 47 -45.89 -28.51 -8.09
N VAL A 48 -45.72 -27.25 -7.66
CA VAL A 48 -46.80 -26.42 -7.11
C VAL A 48 -47.82 -26.07 -8.19
N GLU A 49 -47.39 -25.76 -9.42
CA GLU A 49 -48.28 -25.50 -10.55
C GLU A 49 -49.14 -26.73 -10.87
N ALA A 50 -48.53 -27.91 -10.98
CA ALA A 50 -49.26 -29.16 -11.22
C ALA A 50 -50.21 -29.52 -10.06
N ALA A 51 -49.77 -29.34 -8.81
CA ALA A 51 -50.59 -29.63 -7.63
C ALA A 51 -51.78 -28.66 -7.48
N HIS A 52 -51.60 -27.39 -7.88
CA HIS A 52 -52.67 -26.40 -7.90
C HIS A 52 -53.72 -26.76 -8.96
N ASP A 53 -53.30 -27.06 -10.19
CA ASP A 53 -54.22 -27.43 -11.28
C ASP A 53 -55.01 -28.72 -10.98
N ALA A 54 -54.41 -29.64 -10.24
CA ALA A 54 -55.03 -30.92 -9.87
C ALA A 54 -55.67 -30.92 -8.47
N GLU A 55 -55.64 -29.82 -7.72
CA GLU A 55 -56.08 -29.70 -6.32
C GLU A 55 -55.50 -30.79 -5.38
N THR A 56 -54.27 -31.26 -5.66
CA THR A 56 -53.64 -32.38 -4.93
C THR A 56 -52.30 -31.98 -4.32
N TYR A 57 -52.35 -31.43 -3.11
CA TYR A 57 -51.18 -30.82 -2.45
C TYR A 57 -50.28 -31.78 -1.66
N GLY A 58 -50.61 -33.08 -1.59
CA GLY A 58 -49.83 -34.06 -0.82
C GLY A 58 -48.37 -34.14 -1.27
N VAL A 59 -48.14 -34.19 -2.59
CA VAL A 59 -46.80 -34.26 -3.18
C VAL A 59 -45.95 -33.00 -2.91
N VAL A 60 -46.58 -31.84 -2.80
CA VAL A 60 -45.89 -30.58 -2.44
C VAL A 60 -45.39 -30.64 -1.00
N ARG A 61 -46.22 -31.14 -0.06
CA ARG A 61 -45.85 -31.28 1.37
C ARG A 61 -44.69 -32.24 1.61
N GLU A 62 -44.46 -33.17 0.69
CA GLU A 62 -43.34 -34.11 0.75
C GLU A 62 -42.04 -33.53 0.18
N HIS A 63 -42.07 -32.34 -0.42
CA HIS A 63 -40.91 -31.74 -1.05
C HIS A 63 -39.88 -31.27 0.00
N PRO A 64 -38.59 -31.69 -0.10
CA PRO A 64 -37.58 -31.40 0.92
C PRO A 64 -37.40 -29.90 1.23
N ALA A 65 -37.53 -29.03 0.22
CA ALA A 65 -37.31 -27.58 0.37
C ALA A 65 -38.28 -26.88 1.35
N ILE A 66 -39.45 -27.47 1.62
CA ILE A 66 -40.46 -26.92 2.53
C ILE A 66 -40.66 -27.78 3.79
N GLN A 67 -39.98 -28.91 3.88
CA GLN A 67 -40.00 -29.75 5.08
C GLN A 67 -39.19 -29.10 6.20
N ARG A 68 -39.63 -29.37 7.42
CA ARG A 68 -38.97 -28.95 8.65
C ARG A 68 -37.67 -29.74 8.80
N ASN A 69 -36.57 -29.02 8.93
CA ASN A 69 -35.25 -29.59 9.15
C ASN A 69 -34.85 -29.44 10.63
N ASP A 70 -34.63 -30.56 11.32
CA ASP A 70 -34.20 -30.58 12.73
C ASP A 70 -32.94 -29.74 12.98
N GLU A 71 -32.02 -29.67 12.02
CA GLU A 71 -30.80 -28.87 12.14
C GLU A 71 -31.08 -27.37 11.98
N ARG A 72 -32.03 -26.98 11.14
CA ARG A 72 -32.53 -25.60 11.04
C ARG A 72 -33.22 -25.17 12.33
N ASP A 73 -33.98 -26.06 12.96
CA ASP A 73 -34.60 -25.82 14.26
C ASP A 73 -33.56 -25.68 15.38
N ARG A 74 -32.54 -26.54 15.39
CA ARG A 74 -31.41 -26.43 16.32
C ARG A 74 -30.64 -25.13 16.14
N LEU A 75 -30.39 -24.73 14.89
CA LEU A 75 -29.76 -23.45 14.57
C LEU A 75 -30.63 -22.28 15.04
N THR A 76 -31.93 -22.31 14.79
CA THR A 76 -32.88 -21.26 15.21
C THR A 76 -32.93 -21.15 16.74
N SER A 77 -33.00 -22.30 17.44
CA SER A 77 -32.97 -22.35 18.91
C SER A 77 -31.65 -21.82 19.44
N TYR A 78 -30.51 -22.21 18.86
CA TYR A 78 -29.21 -21.69 19.23
C TYR A 78 -29.11 -20.17 19.03
N LEU A 79 -29.54 -19.67 17.88
CA LEU A 79 -29.57 -18.23 17.59
C LEU A 79 -30.44 -17.48 18.62
N LYS A 80 -31.62 -18.00 18.93
CA LYS A 80 -32.58 -17.38 19.86
C LYS A 80 -32.12 -17.42 21.31
N ASP A 81 -31.67 -18.59 21.78
CA ASP A 81 -31.47 -18.84 23.20
C ASP A 81 -30.04 -18.51 23.64
N GLU A 82 -29.04 -18.73 22.78
CA GLU A 82 -27.63 -18.54 23.11
C GLU A 82 -27.06 -17.22 22.59
N ILE A 83 -27.43 -16.81 21.38
CA ILE A 83 -26.80 -15.66 20.71
C ILE A 83 -27.56 -14.37 20.94
N ARG A 84 -28.88 -14.37 20.75
CA ARG A 84 -29.73 -13.17 20.84
C ARG A 84 -29.55 -12.39 22.14
N PRO A 85 -29.52 -12.98 23.35
CA PRO A 85 -29.35 -12.21 24.58
C PRO A 85 -28.02 -11.44 24.62
N ASN A 86 -26.94 -12.06 24.13
CA ASN A 86 -25.63 -11.43 24.08
C ASN A 86 -25.54 -10.38 22.97
N MET A 87 -26.15 -10.65 21.82
CA MET A 87 -26.25 -9.70 20.73
C MET A 87 -27.05 -8.47 21.16
N GLU A 88 -28.13 -8.64 21.92
CA GLU A 88 -28.91 -7.53 22.44
C GLU A 88 -28.08 -6.66 23.39
N LYS A 89 -27.36 -7.29 24.34
CA LYS A 89 -26.44 -6.56 25.21
C LYS A 89 -25.37 -5.79 24.43
N PHE A 90 -24.81 -6.39 23.37
CA PHE A 90 -23.80 -5.75 22.54
C PHE A 90 -24.39 -4.60 21.70
N ALA A 91 -25.47 -4.86 20.97
CA ALA A 91 -26.09 -3.93 20.03
C ALA A 91 -26.56 -2.66 20.73
N LEU A 92 -27.01 -2.79 21.98
CA LEU A 92 -27.54 -1.69 22.79
C LEU A 92 -26.50 -1.06 23.72
N SER A 93 -25.26 -1.56 23.72
CA SER A 93 -24.20 -0.93 24.50
C SER A 93 -23.85 0.44 23.93
N ALA A 94 -23.71 1.44 24.80
CA ALA A 94 -23.23 2.75 24.39
C ALA A 94 -21.78 2.70 23.87
N ASP A 95 -21.00 1.77 24.42
CA ASP A 95 -19.61 1.57 24.06
C ASP A 95 -19.19 0.09 24.22
N PRO A 96 -19.07 -0.65 23.11
CA PRO A 96 -18.70 -2.06 23.17
C PRO A 96 -17.20 -2.30 23.39
N LEU A 97 -16.36 -1.25 23.31
CA LEU A 97 -14.91 -1.40 23.28
C LEU A 97 -14.30 -1.45 24.68
N LYS A 98 -13.31 -2.33 24.84
CA LYS A 98 -12.36 -2.24 25.94
C LYS A 98 -11.23 -1.33 25.52
N TYR A 99 -10.89 -0.37 26.37
CA TYR A 99 -9.78 0.54 26.13
C TYR A 99 -8.49 -0.02 26.71
N TRP A 100 -7.43 0.19 25.95
CA TRP A 100 -6.08 -0.13 26.36
C TRP A 100 -5.64 0.85 27.45
N THR A 101 -4.84 0.35 28.39
CA THR A 101 -4.23 1.17 29.44
C THR A 101 -2.74 0.82 29.54
N PRO A 102 -1.87 1.80 29.81
CA PRO A 102 -0.45 1.55 29.95
C PRO A 102 -0.16 0.62 31.14
N ASN A 103 0.92 -0.15 31.04
CA ASN A 103 1.33 -1.04 32.11
C ASN A 103 1.69 -0.21 33.36
N SER A 104 1.01 -0.46 34.48
CA SER A 104 1.25 0.23 35.76
C SER A 104 2.67 0.05 36.31
N ALA A 105 3.44 -0.92 35.82
CA ALA A 105 4.84 -1.11 36.18
C ALA A 105 5.77 -0.07 35.54
N LEU A 106 5.29 0.65 34.52
CA LEU A 106 6.02 1.77 33.95
C LEU A 106 5.92 2.96 34.91
N ASP A 107 7.04 3.33 35.51
CA ASP A 107 7.24 4.61 36.18
C ASP A 107 7.09 5.78 35.17
N ALA A 108 5.86 6.07 34.78
CA ALA A 108 5.48 7.11 33.85
C ALA A 108 4.82 8.25 34.61
N ASP A 109 5.04 9.48 34.14
CA ASP A 109 4.42 10.67 34.70
C ASP A 109 2.88 10.55 34.68
N PRO A 110 2.18 10.88 35.79
CA PRO A 110 0.72 10.75 35.87
C PRO A 110 -0.05 11.53 34.81
N GLU A 111 0.44 12.69 34.37
CA GLU A 111 -0.23 13.46 33.31
C GLU A 111 -0.12 12.77 31.96
N THR A 112 1.04 12.15 31.68
CA THR A 112 1.25 11.32 30.48
C THR A 112 0.31 10.12 30.48
N VAL A 113 0.16 9.43 31.62
CA VAL A 113 -0.80 8.33 31.76
C VAL A 113 -2.24 8.80 31.57
N ALA A 114 -2.62 9.93 32.17
CA ALA A 114 -3.94 10.53 32.01
C ALA A 114 -4.22 10.92 30.55
N HIS A 115 -3.23 11.49 29.86
CA HIS A 115 -3.30 11.80 28.43
C HIS A 115 -3.53 10.54 27.60
N ILE A 116 -2.72 9.50 27.79
CA ILE A 116 -2.88 8.21 27.09
C ILE A 116 -4.29 7.63 27.30
N GLN A 117 -4.80 7.67 28.53
CA GLN A 117 -6.16 7.21 28.83
C GLN A 117 -7.22 8.06 28.13
N SER A 118 -6.99 9.38 28.01
CA SER A 118 -7.89 10.30 27.31
C SER A 118 -7.96 10.04 25.79
N LEU A 119 -6.92 9.44 25.20
CA LEU A 119 -6.93 9.05 23.79
C LEU A 119 -7.96 7.96 23.50
N ARG A 120 -8.38 7.19 24.52
CA ARG A 120 -9.34 6.08 24.41
C ARG A 120 -8.95 5.10 23.30
N VAL A 121 -7.68 4.69 23.28
CA VAL A 121 -7.17 3.70 22.30
C VAL A 121 -7.78 2.33 22.62
N PRO A 122 -8.44 1.65 21.66
CA PRO A 122 -9.02 0.33 21.91
C PRO A 122 -7.94 -0.72 22.17
N SER A 123 -8.30 -1.75 22.94
CA SER A 123 -7.48 -2.93 23.19
C SER A 123 -8.04 -4.13 22.44
N VAL A 124 -7.17 -4.89 21.78
CA VAL A 124 -7.55 -6.12 21.05
C VAL A 124 -6.79 -7.33 21.57
N GLY A 125 -7.34 -8.53 21.35
CA GLY A 125 -6.67 -9.79 21.69
C GLY A 125 -6.73 -10.19 23.17
N LYS A 126 -5.99 -11.27 23.49
CA LYS A 126 -5.88 -11.77 24.88
C LYS A 126 -4.84 -11.00 25.69
N LYS A 127 -3.77 -10.55 25.02
CA LYS A 127 -2.78 -9.64 25.59
C LYS A 127 -3.25 -8.22 25.25
N PRO A 128 -3.38 -7.32 26.23
CA PRO A 128 -3.87 -5.98 25.98
C PRO A 128 -2.84 -5.19 25.18
N GLU A 129 -3.10 -5.00 23.88
CA GLU A 129 -2.29 -4.18 22.99
C GLU A 129 -3.10 -3.04 22.39
N PRO A 130 -2.50 -1.84 22.20
CA PRO A 130 -3.19 -0.73 21.58
C PRO A 130 -3.46 -1.01 20.10
N ALA A 131 -4.72 -0.85 19.69
CA ALA A 131 -5.21 -1.17 18.35
C ALA A 131 -5.53 0.09 17.54
N LEU A 132 -4.49 0.70 16.98
CA LEU A 132 -4.62 1.95 16.21
C LEU A 132 -5.53 1.80 14.98
N LEU A 133 -5.57 0.62 14.34
CA LEU A 133 -6.43 0.36 13.19
C LEU A 133 -7.92 0.63 13.46
N ILE A 134 -8.39 0.45 14.71
CA ILE A 134 -9.78 0.70 15.12
C ILE A 134 -9.94 1.95 16.01
N HIS A 135 -8.84 2.66 16.28
CA HIS A 135 -8.90 3.93 17.00
C HIS A 135 -9.64 4.98 16.15
N ASN A 136 -10.58 5.70 16.76
CA ASN A 136 -11.43 6.68 16.07
C ASN A 136 -12.13 6.15 14.81
N LEU A 137 -12.40 4.83 14.72
CA LEU A 137 -13.08 4.23 13.57
C LEU A 137 -14.46 4.86 13.34
N GLY A 138 -14.77 5.22 12.09
CA GLY A 138 -16.03 5.85 11.69
C GLY A 138 -15.97 7.37 11.65
N ARG A 139 -14.78 7.98 11.79
CA ARG A 139 -14.59 9.44 11.83
C ARG A 139 -14.04 10.04 10.54
N PHE A 140 -13.78 9.24 9.50
CA PHE A 140 -13.27 9.78 8.24
C PHE A 140 -14.27 10.75 7.56
N GLY A 141 -15.53 10.81 8.03
CA GLY A 141 -16.51 11.78 7.53
C GLY A 141 -16.20 13.23 7.90
N GLU A 142 -15.30 13.44 8.87
CA GLU A 142 -14.87 14.76 9.34
C GLU A 142 -13.77 15.38 8.45
N HIS A 143 -13.25 14.63 7.48
CA HIS A 143 -12.17 15.05 6.59
C HIS A 143 -12.57 14.83 5.12
N ASP A 144 -12.66 15.89 4.33
CA ASP A 144 -13.19 15.86 2.96
C ASP A 144 -12.43 14.89 2.04
N ASN A 145 -11.09 14.90 2.11
CA ASN A 145 -10.23 14.04 1.31
C ASN A 145 -10.44 12.54 1.62
N LEU A 146 -10.47 12.16 2.89
CA LEU A 146 -10.72 10.78 3.33
C LEU A 146 -12.16 10.37 3.03
N SER A 147 -13.10 11.30 3.17
CA SER A 147 -14.50 11.07 2.86
C SER A 147 -14.73 10.78 1.38
N SER A 148 -14.08 11.55 0.50
CA SER A 148 -14.12 11.34 -0.95
C SER A 148 -13.54 9.97 -1.34
N ARG A 149 -12.36 9.61 -0.81
CA ARG A 149 -11.75 8.29 -1.06
C ARG A 149 -12.66 7.13 -0.67
N VAL A 150 -13.27 7.20 0.53
CA VAL A 150 -14.19 6.16 1.00
C VAL A 150 -15.42 6.07 0.10
N ALA A 151 -15.99 7.21 -0.33
CA ALA A 151 -17.12 7.24 -1.25
C ALA A 151 -16.76 6.65 -2.62
N ASP A 152 -15.54 6.90 -3.11
CA ASP A 152 -15.07 6.36 -4.37
C ASP A 152 -14.89 4.84 -4.34
N ILE A 153 -14.44 4.30 -3.21
CA ILE A 153 -14.28 2.84 -3.01
C ILE A 153 -15.65 2.16 -2.93
N PHE A 154 -16.61 2.76 -2.20
CA PHE A 154 -17.92 2.16 -1.92
C PHE A 154 -19.03 2.69 -2.85
N ARG A 155 -18.92 2.37 -4.15
CA ARG A 155 -19.98 2.65 -5.12
C ARG A 155 -20.97 1.49 -5.21
N LYS A 156 -22.26 1.79 -5.06
CA LYS A 156 -23.32 0.80 -5.26
C LYS A 156 -23.31 0.29 -6.70
N HIS A 157 -23.65 -0.97 -6.89
CA HIS A 157 -23.77 -1.63 -8.20
C HIS A 157 -22.45 -1.69 -8.99
N SER A 158 -21.32 -1.49 -8.32
CA SER A 158 -20.00 -1.63 -8.89
C SER A 158 -19.11 -2.36 -7.91
N HIS A 159 -18.25 -3.21 -8.45
CA HIS A 159 -17.29 -3.97 -7.68
C HIS A 159 -15.95 -3.24 -7.72
N THR A 160 -15.29 -3.09 -6.59
CA THR A 160 -14.04 -2.33 -6.45
C THR A 160 -12.91 -3.26 -6.03
N PHE A 161 -11.82 -3.25 -6.77
CA PHE A 161 -10.53 -3.78 -6.36
C PHE A 161 -9.67 -2.64 -5.83
N LEU A 162 -9.37 -2.65 -4.53
CA LEU A 162 -8.46 -1.71 -3.89
C LEU A 162 -7.09 -2.36 -3.74
N VAL A 163 -6.12 -1.96 -4.57
CA VAL A 163 -4.79 -2.57 -4.65
C VAL A 163 -3.71 -1.53 -4.42
N ASN A 164 -2.88 -1.75 -3.40
CA ASN A 164 -1.68 -0.96 -3.12
C ASN A 164 -0.78 -1.75 -2.16
N VAL A 165 0.37 -1.21 -1.79
CA VAL A 165 1.35 -1.85 -0.93
C VAL A 165 0.80 -2.21 0.45
N SER A 166 1.33 -3.25 1.08
CA SER A 166 0.98 -3.60 2.45
C SER A 166 1.31 -2.44 3.41
N GLY A 167 0.35 -2.08 4.28
CA GLY A 167 0.48 -0.97 5.22
C GLY A 167 0.11 0.42 4.66
N SER A 168 -0.42 0.51 3.44
CA SER A 168 -0.83 1.78 2.82
C SER A 168 -2.17 2.34 3.33
N GLY A 169 -2.91 1.63 4.18
CA GLY A 169 -4.20 2.11 4.74
C GLY A 169 -5.45 1.45 4.14
N LYS A 170 -5.31 0.52 3.19
CA LYS A 170 -6.43 -0.18 2.54
C LYS A 170 -7.48 -0.71 3.52
N THR A 171 -7.04 -1.53 4.50
CA THR A 171 -7.93 -2.11 5.51
C THR A 171 -8.67 -1.02 6.29
N ARG A 172 -8.00 0.08 6.66
CA ARG A 172 -8.64 1.18 7.39
C ARG A 172 -9.75 1.81 6.55
N LEU A 173 -9.49 2.09 5.27
CA LEU A 173 -10.49 2.66 4.36
C LEU A 173 -11.70 1.74 4.18
N SER A 174 -11.47 0.42 4.07
CA SER A 174 -12.55 -0.56 3.98
C SER A 174 -13.43 -0.58 5.23
N LEU A 175 -12.83 -0.50 6.41
CA LEU A 175 -13.58 -0.46 7.67
C LEU A 175 -14.35 0.85 7.84
N GLU A 176 -13.78 1.98 7.40
CA GLU A 176 -14.44 3.28 7.40
C GLU A 176 -15.63 3.31 6.44
N GLY A 177 -15.51 2.71 5.26
CA GLY A 177 -16.63 2.56 4.33
C GLY A 177 -17.76 1.69 4.87
N LEU A 178 -17.44 0.61 5.59
CA LEU A 178 -18.45 -0.19 6.29
C LEU A 178 -19.02 0.50 7.54
N CYS A 179 -18.40 1.56 8.06
CA CYS A 179 -19.04 2.39 9.08
C CYS A 179 -20.11 3.31 8.49
N ARG A 180 -20.07 3.57 7.17
CA ARG A 180 -21.05 4.39 6.44
C ARG A 180 -22.08 3.56 5.69
N ASN A 181 -21.75 2.34 5.35
CA ASN A 181 -22.59 1.44 4.57
C ASN A 181 -22.83 0.13 5.30
N TRP A 182 -24.03 -0.45 5.15
CA TRP A 182 -24.25 -1.81 5.64
C TRP A 182 -23.45 -2.80 4.82
N GLY A 183 -22.87 -3.80 5.49
CA GLY A 183 -22.05 -4.77 4.80
C GLY A 183 -21.30 -5.73 5.72
N PHE A 184 -20.51 -6.57 5.09
CA PHE A 184 -19.76 -7.63 5.72
C PHE A 184 -18.27 -7.45 5.50
N TYR A 185 -17.50 -7.68 6.55
CA TYR A 185 -16.05 -7.69 6.52
C TYR A 185 -15.54 -9.13 6.63
N PHE A 186 -14.86 -9.57 5.58
CA PHE A 186 -14.24 -10.87 5.48
C PHE A 186 -12.72 -10.72 5.40
N THR A 187 -12.01 -11.44 6.26
CA THR A 187 -10.55 -11.51 6.21
C THR A 187 -10.14 -12.84 5.61
N MET A 188 -9.55 -12.80 4.41
CA MET A 188 -9.16 -14.00 3.67
C MET A 188 -7.99 -14.73 4.32
N GLN A 189 -7.09 -13.98 4.97
CA GLN A 189 -6.03 -14.50 5.81
C GLN A 189 -5.91 -13.68 7.09
N THR A 190 -6.18 -14.28 8.24
CA THR A 190 -5.97 -13.60 9.52
C THR A 190 -4.47 -13.42 9.74
N ASP A 191 -4.02 -12.18 9.82
CA ASP A 191 -2.66 -11.83 10.17
C ASP A 191 -2.42 -11.86 11.69
N GLY A 192 -1.24 -11.42 12.12
CA GLY A 192 -0.88 -11.33 13.53
C GLY A 192 -1.71 -10.34 14.35
N THR A 193 -2.54 -9.48 13.74
CA THR A 193 -3.34 -8.47 14.46
C THR A 193 -4.51 -9.06 15.23
N LEU A 194 -4.88 -10.32 14.94
CA LEU A 194 -6.02 -11.02 15.53
C LEU A 194 -7.37 -10.30 15.32
N LEU A 195 -7.45 -9.43 14.31
CA LEU A 195 -8.67 -8.74 13.90
C LEU A 195 -9.36 -9.49 12.77
N GLY A 196 -10.69 -9.50 12.80
CA GLY A 196 -11.52 -10.24 11.87
C GLY A 196 -11.87 -11.63 12.37
N ALA A 197 -12.94 -12.19 11.82
CA ALA A 197 -13.28 -13.59 12.06
C ALA A 197 -12.37 -14.52 11.24
N ASN A 198 -12.11 -15.71 11.76
CA ASN A 198 -11.36 -16.75 11.06
C ASN A 198 -12.32 -17.80 10.47
N ASP A 199 -13.45 -17.34 9.94
CA ASP A 199 -14.44 -18.19 9.28
C ASP A 199 -13.94 -18.60 7.89
N ILE A 200 -13.39 -17.68 7.09
CA ILE A 200 -12.83 -18.01 5.77
C ILE A 200 -11.55 -18.83 5.85
N GLY A 201 -10.55 -18.40 6.63
CA GLY A 201 -9.26 -19.10 6.72
C GLY A 201 -9.41 -20.57 7.09
N HIS A 202 -10.32 -20.89 8.02
CA HIS A 202 -10.65 -22.28 8.34
C HIS A 202 -11.31 -23.05 7.17
N GLY A 203 -12.07 -22.38 6.32
CA GLY A 203 -12.64 -22.98 5.10
C GLY A 203 -11.55 -23.34 4.09
N LEU A 204 -10.60 -22.42 3.88
CA LEU A 204 -9.48 -22.60 2.94
C LEU A 204 -8.58 -23.78 3.34
N TYR A 205 -8.09 -23.82 4.58
CA TYR A 205 -7.05 -24.79 4.97
C TYR A 205 -7.54 -26.18 5.38
N ASN A 206 -8.80 -26.33 5.79
CA ASN A 206 -9.26 -27.60 6.40
C ASN A 206 -10.31 -28.35 5.56
N ARG A 207 -10.83 -27.77 4.47
CA ARG A 207 -12.12 -28.25 3.90
C ARG A 207 -12.29 -28.22 2.39
N LEU A 208 -11.37 -27.65 1.62
CA LEU A 208 -11.34 -27.93 0.18
C LEU A 208 -10.63 -29.28 -0.10
N ASP A 209 -9.83 -29.80 0.83
CA ASP A 209 -9.16 -31.12 0.78
C ASP A 209 -10.10 -32.35 0.90
N HIS A 210 -11.36 -32.23 0.51
CA HIS A 210 -12.18 -33.44 0.32
C HIS A 210 -11.68 -34.22 -0.90
N ALA A 211 -11.77 -35.55 -0.87
CA ALA A 211 -11.37 -36.45 -1.98
C ALA A 211 -12.05 -36.16 -3.33
N GLU A 212 -13.00 -35.24 -3.33
CA GLU A 212 -13.89 -34.88 -4.41
C GLU A 212 -13.52 -33.55 -5.10
N PHE A 213 -12.78 -32.65 -4.44
CA PHE A 213 -12.34 -31.39 -5.04
C PHE A 213 -11.13 -31.61 -5.94
N SER A 214 -11.19 -31.11 -7.17
CA SER A 214 -10.12 -31.22 -8.15
C SER A 214 -9.32 -29.93 -8.20
N VAL A 215 -8.09 -29.93 -7.68
CA VAL A 215 -7.19 -28.75 -7.70
C VAL A 215 -6.82 -28.34 -9.12
N GLU A 216 -6.69 -29.33 -10.00
CA GLU A 216 -6.42 -29.16 -11.43
C GLU A 216 -7.55 -29.85 -12.20
N LEU A 217 -8.17 -29.12 -13.12
CA LEU A 217 -9.16 -29.70 -14.01
C LEU A 217 -8.47 -30.45 -15.15
N PRO A 218 -9.04 -31.58 -15.63
CA PRO A 218 -8.54 -32.21 -16.83
C PRO A 218 -8.77 -31.27 -18.05
N PRO A 219 -8.14 -31.52 -19.20
CA PRO A 219 -8.39 -30.72 -20.40
C PRO A 219 -9.88 -30.68 -20.76
N PRO A 220 -10.41 -29.58 -21.36
CA PRO A 220 -11.83 -29.48 -21.71
C PRO A 220 -12.36 -30.58 -22.64
N SER A 221 -11.48 -31.30 -23.35
CA SER A 221 -11.83 -32.46 -24.16
C SER A 221 -12.12 -33.74 -23.37
N ASP A 222 -11.76 -33.79 -22.10
CA ASP A 222 -11.95 -34.94 -21.22
C ASP A 222 -13.41 -35.06 -20.76
N SER A 223 -13.97 -36.28 -20.75
CA SER A 223 -15.36 -36.50 -20.36
C SER A 223 -15.66 -36.17 -18.89
N GLU A 224 -14.65 -36.13 -18.02
CA GLU A 224 -14.81 -35.77 -16.61
C GLU A 224 -14.75 -34.25 -16.34
N TYR A 225 -14.31 -33.44 -17.31
CA TYR A 225 -14.06 -32.00 -17.13
C TYR A 225 -15.26 -31.27 -16.52
N HIS A 226 -16.42 -31.33 -17.19
CA HIS A 226 -17.63 -30.66 -16.72
C HIS A 226 -18.10 -31.19 -15.36
N THR A 227 -17.97 -32.50 -15.14
CA THR A 227 -18.37 -33.11 -13.86
C THR A 227 -17.50 -32.61 -12.71
N LYS A 228 -16.18 -32.50 -12.92
CA LYS A 228 -15.24 -31.97 -11.90
C LYS A 228 -15.42 -30.48 -11.69
N LEU A 229 -15.60 -29.70 -12.75
CA LEU A 229 -15.86 -28.25 -12.65
C LEU A 229 -17.14 -27.96 -11.85
N GLU A 230 -18.25 -28.62 -12.16
CA GLU A 230 -19.51 -28.43 -11.43
C GLU A 230 -19.40 -28.88 -9.97
N ARG A 231 -18.64 -29.94 -9.70
CA ARG A 231 -18.38 -30.39 -8.33
C ARG A 231 -17.53 -29.39 -7.54
N ASN A 232 -16.53 -28.78 -8.17
CA ASN A 232 -15.73 -27.71 -7.56
C ASN A 232 -16.60 -26.50 -7.24
N ARG A 233 -17.43 -26.05 -8.18
CA ARG A 233 -18.40 -24.94 -7.98
C ARG A 233 -19.35 -25.22 -6.83
N LYS A 234 -19.97 -26.40 -6.83
CA LYS A 234 -20.84 -26.85 -5.74
C LYS A 234 -20.13 -26.84 -4.38
N SER A 235 -18.87 -27.27 -4.35
CA SER A 235 -18.05 -27.22 -3.12
C SER A 235 -17.84 -25.78 -2.63
N VAL A 236 -17.56 -24.84 -3.53
CA VAL A 236 -17.46 -23.42 -3.18
C VAL A 236 -18.79 -22.90 -2.68
N ASP A 237 -19.89 -23.22 -3.35
CA ASP A 237 -21.24 -22.82 -2.99
C ASP A 237 -21.63 -23.26 -1.58
N GLU A 238 -21.36 -24.51 -1.23
CA GLU A 238 -21.61 -25.06 0.09
C GLU A 238 -20.76 -24.36 1.15
N LYS A 239 -19.43 -24.36 0.98
CA LYS A 239 -18.52 -23.95 2.05
C LYS A 239 -18.55 -22.44 2.27
N PHE A 240 -18.54 -21.66 1.20
CA PHE A 240 -18.54 -20.20 1.28
C PHE A 240 -19.96 -19.64 1.34
N GLY A 241 -20.97 -20.31 0.79
CA GLY A 241 -22.37 -19.98 1.06
C GLY A 241 -22.70 -20.12 2.55
N ALA A 242 -22.22 -21.18 3.22
CA ALA A 242 -22.39 -21.32 4.67
C ALA A 242 -21.74 -20.18 5.48
N VAL A 243 -20.59 -19.66 5.03
CA VAL A 243 -19.95 -18.48 5.62
C VAL A 243 -20.86 -17.26 5.48
N PHE A 244 -21.33 -17.01 4.26
CA PHE A 244 -22.17 -15.85 3.95
C PHE A 244 -23.51 -15.92 4.69
N LEU A 245 -24.17 -17.07 4.70
CA LEU A 245 -25.39 -17.31 5.45
C LEU A 245 -25.22 -17.07 6.96
N SER A 246 -24.11 -17.52 7.54
CA SER A 246 -23.82 -17.28 8.97
C SER A 246 -23.76 -15.79 9.29
N ARG A 247 -23.20 -14.96 8.39
CA ARG A 247 -23.17 -13.50 8.53
C ARG A 247 -24.55 -12.89 8.42
N LEU A 248 -25.33 -13.32 7.42
CA LEU A 248 -26.71 -12.85 7.20
C LEU A 248 -27.61 -13.14 8.41
N LEU A 249 -27.54 -14.33 8.98
CA LEU A 249 -28.35 -14.73 10.15
C LEU A 249 -28.08 -13.85 11.36
N ILE A 250 -26.80 -13.60 11.66
CA ILE A 250 -26.41 -12.73 12.77
C ILE A 250 -26.77 -11.27 12.49
N PHE A 251 -26.63 -10.82 11.25
CA PHE A 251 -26.95 -9.46 10.85
C PHE A 251 -28.45 -9.17 10.90
N GLN A 252 -29.30 -10.09 10.43
CA GLN A 252 -30.75 -9.96 10.58
C GLN A 252 -31.13 -9.85 12.07
N MET A 253 -30.59 -10.74 12.91
CA MET A 253 -30.84 -10.68 14.35
C MET A 253 -30.43 -9.32 14.96
N TYR A 254 -29.26 -8.82 14.56
CA TYR A 254 -28.77 -7.51 14.99
C TYR A 254 -29.75 -6.39 14.58
N LEU A 255 -30.22 -6.38 13.34
CA LEU A 255 -31.18 -5.37 12.86
C LEU A 255 -32.54 -5.47 13.53
N GLU A 256 -33.08 -6.68 13.73
CA GLU A 256 -34.35 -6.90 14.45
C GLU A 256 -34.30 -6.34 15.88
N ILE A 257 -33.18 -6.55 16.58
CA ILE A 257 -32.96 -5.99 17.92
C ILE A 257 -33.02 -4.46 17.87
N LEU A 258 -32.36 -3.84 16.90
CA LEU A 258 -32.34 -2.38 16.76
C LEU A 258 -33.71 -1.81 16.35
N GLN A 259 -34.44 -2.48 15.46
CA GLN A 259 -35.78 -2.07 15.03
C GLN A 259 -36.81 -2.17 16.14
N SER A 260 -36.62 -3.06 17.11
CA SER A 260 -37.50 -3.14 18.28
C SER A 260 -37.43 -1.90 19.18
N ARG A 261 -36.45 -1.01 18.96
CA ARG A 261 -36.23 0.20 19.75
C ARG A 261 -37.01 1.40 19.17
N PRO A 262 -37.60 2.25 20.02
CA PRO A 262 -38.27 3.47 19.57
C PRO A 262 -37.35 4.44 18.81
N GLU A 263 -36.05 4.44 19.15
CA GLU A 263 -35.06 5.33 18.53
C GLU A 263 -34.64 4.91 17.12
N GLY A 264 -35.03 3.71 16.68
CA GLY A 264 -34.69 3.16 15.37
C GLY A 264 -33.19 2.91 15.18
N ILE A 265 -32.81 2.78 13.90
CA ILE A 265 -31.43 2.50 13.49
C ILE A 265 -30.68 3.82 13.26
N LYS A 266 -29.51 3.97 13.88
CA LYS A 266 -28.60 5.12 13.78
C LYS A 266 -27.29 4.74 13.08
N GLU A 267 -26.56 5.72 12.57
CA GLU A 267 -25.24 5.51 11.93
C GLU A 267 -24.22 4.83 12.86
N GLU A 268 -24.24 5.16 14.15
CA GLU A 268 -23.38 4.49 15.15
C GLU A 268 -23.58 2.97 15.22
N HIS A 269 -24.76 2.47 14.82
CA HIS A 269 -25.03 1.03 14.79
C HIS A 269 -24.26 0.33 13.66
N LYS A 270 -23.94 1.00 12.56
CA LYS A 270 -23.07 0.46 11.51
C LYS A 270 -21.64 0.30 12.03
N ARG A 271 -21.13 1.32 12.71
CA ARG A 271 -19.82 1.25 13.38
C ARG A 271 -19.76 0.09 14.39
N ARG A 272 -20.78 -0.07 15.25
CA ARG A 272 -20.84 -1.21 16.19
C ARG A 272 -20.88 -2.55 15.46
N TRP A 273 -21.60 -2.64 14.34
CA TRP A 273 -21.61 -3.84 13.51
C TRP A 273 -20.23 -4.18 12.94
N VAL A 274 -19.48 -3.19 12.44
CA VAL A 274 -18.09 -3.40 11.99
C VAL A 274 -17.20 -3.89 13.14
N LEU A 275 -17.29 -3.28 14.31
CA LEU A 275 -16.51 -3.70 15.48
C LEU A 275 -16.82 -5.15 15.90
N PHE A 276 -18.09 -5.56 15.81
CA PHE A 276 -18.49 -6.95 16.05
C PHE A 276 -17.82 -7.93 15.08
N GLN A 277 -17.76 -7.58 13.79
CA GLN A 277 -17.14 -8.43 12.78
C GLN A 277 -15.62 -8.56 12.96
N LEU A 278 -14.98 -7.52 13.49
CA LEU A 278 -13.55 -7.52 13.81
C LEU A 278 -13.24 -8.30 15.09
N GLN A 279 -14.17 -8.36 16.03
CA GLN A 279 -14.05 -9.10 17.27
C GLN A 279 -15.34 -9.89 17.54
N PRO A 280 -15.54 -11.05 16.87
CA PRO A 280 -16.79 -11.81 16.93
C PRO A 280 -16.91 -12.62 18.24
N ARG A 281 -16.67 -11.96 19.37
CA ARG A 281 -16.67 -12.51 20.72
C ARG A 281 -17.51 -11.62 21.63
N PHE A 282 -18.34 -12.26 22.45
CA PHE A 282 -19.03 -11.55 23.52
C PHE A 282 -18.11 -11.42 24.74
N PRO A 283 -18.03 -10.23 25.37
CA PRO A 283 -17.14 -10.00 26.52
C PRO A 283 -17.30 -11.00 27.68
N ASP A 284 -18.51 -11.54 27.88
CA ASP A 284 -18.86 -12.41 29.00
C ASP A 284 -18.65 -13.92 28.73
N ARG A 285 -18.27 -14.31 27.51
CA ARG A 285 -18.12 -15.73 27.13
C ARG A 285 -16.68 -16.08 26.77
N ILE A 286 -15.88 -16.38 27.79
CA ILE A 286 -14.45 -16.76 27.66
C ILE A 286 -14.27 -18.00 26.75
N HIS A 287 -15.26 -18.88 26.65
CA HIS A 287 -15.18 -20.13 25.88
C HIS A 287 -15.53 -19.99 24.40
N MET A 288 -16.21 -18.91 23.97
CA MET A 288 -16.61 -18.73 22.58
C MET A 288 -15.48 -18.06 21.81
N LYS A 289 -14.85 -18.80 20.89
CA LYS A 289 -13.63 -18.33 20.21
C LYS A 289 -13.94 -17.40 19.03
N ASP A 290 -15.03 -17.66 18.30
CA ASP A 290 -15.48 -16.90 17.13
C ASP A 290 -16.92 -17.33 16.78
N LEU A 291 -17.88 -16.41 16.86
CA LEU A 291 -19.30 -16.72 16.63
C LEU A 291 -19.56 -17.27 15.23
N PHE A 292 -19.00 -16.65 14.19
CA PHE A 292 -19.26 -17.04 12.81
C PHE A 292 -18.68 -18.41 12.52
N LYS A 293 -17.54 -18.73 13.11
CA LYS A 293 -16.97 -20.07 13.06
C LYS A 293 -17.83 -21.11 13.78
N ASP A 294 -18.42 -20.77 14.93
CA ASP A 294 -19.23 -21.70 15.70
C ASP A 294 -20.55 -22.05 14.99
N LEU A 295 -21.14 -21.12 14.24
CA LEU A 295 -22.32 -21.39 13.41
C LEU A 295 -22.06 -22.43 12.31
N LYS A 296 -20.82 -22.57 11.85
CA LYS A 296 -20.42 -23.61 10.88
C LYS A 296 -20.51 -25.05 11.41
N ARG A 297 -20.94 -25.28 12.65
CA ARG A 297 -21.23 -26.63 13.17
C ARG A 297 -22.60 -27.13 12.73
N PHE A 298 -23.50 -26.21 12.38
CA PHE A 298 -24.84 -26.53 11.90
C PHE A 298 -24.87 -26.67 10.37
N THR A 299 -24.04 -25.90 9.66
CA THR A 299 -24.06 -25.86 8.18
C THR A 299 -23.61 -27.12 7.43
N PRO A 300 -22.71 -28.01 7.91
CA PRO A 300 -22.32 -29.22 7.20
C PRO A 300 -23.44 -30.25 7.06
N ARG A 301 -24.58 -30.01 7.71
CA ARG A 301 -25.77 -30.87 7.68
C ARG A 301 -26.91 -30.27 6.85
N LEU A 302 -26.71 -29.07 6.32
CA LEU A 302 -27.60 -28.47 5.33
C LEU A 302 -27.05 -28.84 3.95
N ASP A 303 -27.92 -29.18 3.01
CA ASP A 303 -27.51 -29.34 1.62
C ASP A 303 -27.19 -27.98 0.99
N SER A 304 -26.47 -27.99 -0.15
CA SER A 304 -26.05 -26.76 -0.82
C SER A 304 -27.25 -25.89 -1.17
N GLU A 305 -28.28 -26.46 -1.78
CA GLU A 305 -29.49 -25.75 -2.21
C GLU A 305 -30.23 -25.11 -1.04
N GLU A 306 -30.31 -25.79 0.10
CA GLU A 306 -30.93 -25.27 1.31
C GLU A 306 -30.19 -24.03 1.82
N VAL A 307 -28.84 -24.05 1.80
CA VAL A 307 -28.04 -22.86 2.13
C VAL A 307 -28.34 -21.71 1.18
N LEU A 308 -28.50 -21.99 -0.12
CA LEU A 308 -28.82 -20.98 -1.13
C LEU A 308 -30.22 -20.38 -0.93
N ASP A 309 -31.21 -21.24 -0.70
CA ASP A 309 -32.59 -20.84 -0.43
C ASP A 309 -32.64 -19.97 0.83
N MET A 310 -31.93 -20.36 1.89
CA MET A 310 -31.83 -19.53 3.09
C MET A 310 -31.16 -18.18 2.81
N ILE A 311 -30.08 -18.11 2.02
CA ILE A 311 -29.45 -16.83 1.66
C ILE A 311 -30.46 -15.91 0.96
N ALA A 312 -31.19 -16.42 -0.02
CA ALA A 312 -32.17 -15.65 -0.78
C ALA A 312 -33.30 -15.14 0.11
N VAL A 313 -33.85 -15.99 0.98
CA VAL A 313 -34.87 -15.60 1.97
C VAL A 313 -34.34 -14.54 2.93
N MET A 314 -33.09 -14.65 3.34
CA MET A 314 -32.46 -13.68 4.24
C MET A 314 -32.25 -12.32 3.58
N LEU A 315 -31.73 -12.28 2.36
CA LEU A 315 -31.59 -11.03 1.59
C LEU A 315 -32.95 -10.37 1.35
N PHE A 316 -33.97 -11.17 1.01
CA PHE A 316 -35.34 -10.67 0.88
C PHE A 316 -35.87 -10.03 2.18
N LYS A 317 -35.69 -10.69 3.33
CA LYS A 317 -36.09 -10.14 4.63
C LYS A 317 -35.37 -8.83 4.95
N LEU A 318 -34.08 -8.73 4.63
CA LEU A 318 -33.30 -7.51 4.84
C LEU A 318 -33.77 -6.38 3.91
N ARG A 319 -34.12 -6.68 2.66
CA ARG A 319 -34.75 -5.72 1.75
C ARG A 319 -36.09 -5.22 2.30
N ARG A 320 -36.90 -6.09 2.89
CA ARG A 320 -38.16 -5.68 3.54
C ARG A 320 -37.93 -4.76 4.75
N ILE A 321 -36.84 -4.96 5.49
CA ILE A 321 -36.44 -4.12 6.63
C ILE A 321 -35.98 -2.72 6.18
N HIS A 322 -35.21 -2.63 5.10
CA HIS A 322 -34.54 -1.39 4.69
C HIS A 322 -35.19 -0.66 3.50
N GLY A 323 -36.12 -1.30 2.79
CA GLY A 323 -36.73 -0.77 1.58
C GLY A 323 -35.99 -1.11 0.29
N PRO A 324 -36.43 -0.57 -0.85
CA PRO A 324 -35.90 -0.91 -2.18
C PRO A 324 -34.46 -0.46 -2.40
N GLU A 325 -34.00 0.57 -1.68
CA GLU A 325 -32.63 1.11 -1.74
C GLU A 325 -31.60 0.27 -0.95
N PHE A 326 -32.04 -0.85 -0.38
CA PHE A 326 -31.20 -1.75 0.37
C PHE A 326 -30.05 -2.27 -0.49
N HIS A 327 -28.84 -2.11 0.03
CA HIS A 327 -27.62 -2.53 -0.63
C HIS A 327 -26.60 -2.92 0.43
N LEU A 328 -25.89 -4.02 0.19
CA LEU A 328 -24.83 -4.52 1.06
C LEU A 328 -23.50 -4.51 0.35
N PHE A 329 -22.47 -4.10 1.08
CA PHE A 329 -21.10 -4.25 0.65
C PHE A 329 -20.46 -5.50 1.25
N CYS A 330 -19.70 -6.24 0.46
CA CYS A 330 -18.89 -7.37 0.91
C CYS A 330 -17.41 -7.00 0.75
N VAL A 331 -16.74 -6.65 1.85
CA VAL A 331 -15.30 -6.39 1.85
C VAL A 331 -14.57 -7.73 1.95
N LEU A 332 -13.69 -8.01 0.99
CA LEU A 332 -12.82 -9.19 0.95
C LEU A 332 -11.38 -8.72 1.17
N ASP A 333 -10.93 -8.67 2.42
CA ASP A 333 -9.58 -8.17 2.76
C ASP A 333 -8.51 -9.26 2.71
N GLU A 334 -7.27 -8.86 2.42
CA GLU A 334 -6.11 -9.73 2.15
C GLU A 334 -6.37 -10.74 1.01
N ALA A 335 -7.09 -10.30 -0.03
CA ALA A 335 -7.57 -11.14 -1.12
C ALA A 335 -6.45 -11.70 -2.02
N GLN A 336 -5.25 -11.13 -2.01
CA GLN A 336 -4.10 -11.66 -2.78
C GLN A 336 -3.73 -13.10 -2.40
N VAL A 337 -4.13 -13.55 -1.21
CA VAL A 337 -3.90 -14.92 -0.75
C VAL A 337 -4.76 -15.87 -1.56
N VAL A 338 -6.05 -15.57 -1.67
CA VAL A 338 -7.03 -16.44 -2.33
C VAL A 338 -7.01 -16.26 -3.85
N SER A 339 -6.55 -15.11 -4.35
CA SER A 339 -6.36 -14.88 -5.80
C SER A 339 -5.26 -15.75 -6.42
N ARG A 340 -4.48 -16.47 -5.61
CA ARG A 340 -3.43 -17.40 -6.07
C ARG A 340 -3.74 -18.86 -5.74
N LEU A 341 -4.89 -19.14 -5.11
CA LEU A 341 -5.29 -20.49 -4.77
C LEU A 341 -6.14 -21.08 -5.89
N HIS A 342 -5.83 -22.34 -6.22
CA HIS A 342 -6.63 -23.18 -7.11
C HIS A 342 -6.94 -22.51 -8.46
N THR A 343 -5.95 -21.88 -9.09
CA THR A 343 -6.08 -21.21 -10.39
C THR A 343 -6.52 -22.15 -11.51
N GLU A 344 -6.17 -23.43 -11.40
CA GLU A 344 -6.47 -24.48 -12.38
C GLU A 344 -7.76 -25.26 -12.05
N ALA A 345 -8.41 -24.95 -10.91
CA ALA A 345 -9.61 -25.66 -10.45
C ALA A 345 -10.91 -25.13 -11.08
N PHE A 346 -10.84 -23.97 -11.75
CA PHE A 346 -12.00 -23.29 -12.31
C PHE A 346 -11.69 -22.73 -13.69
N HIS A 347 -12.70 -22.71 -14.56
CA HIS A 347 -12.58 -22.27 -15.95
C HIS A 347 -13.86 -21.57 -16.41
N HIS A 348 -13.71 -20.56 -17.27
CA HIS A 348 -14.81 -19.87 -17.94
C HIS A 348 -14.33 -19.49 -19.34
N ASP A 349 -15.08 -19.91 -20.36
CA ASP A 349 -14.72 -19.71 -21.77
C ASP A 349 -13.29 -20.16 -22.13
N GLY A 350 -12.83 -21.25 -21.50
CA GLY A 350 -11.49 -21.81 -21.71
C GLY A 350 -10.36 -21.07 -20.99
N VAL A 351 -10.68 -20.05 -20.17
CA VAL A 351 -9.71 -19.31 -19.36
C VAL A 351 -9.80 -19.76 -17.90
N GLU A 352 -8.66 -20.14 -17.34
CA GLU A 352 -8.46 -20.46 -15.94
C GLU A 352 -8.62 -19.24 -15.03
N TYR A 353 -9.13 -19.43 -13.82
CA TYR A 353 -9.23 -18.34 -12.83
C TYR A 353 -9.17 -18.83 -11.38
N PRO A 354 -8.76 -17.97 -10.43
CA PRO A 354 -8.56 -18.36 -9.04
C PRO A 354 -9.87 -18.54 -8.27
N LEU A 355 -9.79 -19.27 -7.16
CA LEU A 355 -10.88 -19.45 -6.20
C LEU A 355 -11.55 -18.13 -5.78
N LEU A 356 -10.79 -17.04 -5.70
CA LEU A 356 -11.34 -15.72 -5.33
C LEU A 356 -12.47 -15.29 -6.27
N ARG A 357 -12.30 -15.51 -7.58
CA ARG A 357 -13.32 -15.17 -8.57
C ARG A 357 -14.56 -16.05 -8.41
N GLU A 358 -14.38 -17.35 -8.16
CA GLU A 358 -15.50 -18.25 -7.90
C GLU A 358 -16.28 -17.84 -6.64
N ILE A 359 -15.62 -17.40 -5.57
CA ILE A 359 -16.30 -16.91 -4.36
C ILE A 359 -17.16 -15.69 -4.67
N ILE A 360 -16.63 -14.72 -5.42
CA ILE A 360 -17.37 -13.50 -5.82
C ILE A 360 -18.57 -13.88 -6.71
N GLN A 361 -18.36 -14.77 -7.69
CA GLN A 361 -19.42 -15.26 -8.58
C GLN A 361 -20.51 -16.01 -7.81
N SER A 362 -20.11 -16.94 -6.94
CA SER A 362 -21.00 -17.69 -6.07
C SER A 362 -21.89 -16.76 -5.25
N TRP A 363 -21.32 -15.79 -4.55
CA TRP A 363 -22.11 -14.86 -3.74
C TRP A 363 -22.94 -13.89 -4.57
N GLY A 364 -22.40 -13.40 -5.69
CA GLY A 364 -23.11 -12.51 -6.62
C GLY A 364 -24.33 -13.17 -7.26
N ALA A 365 -24.19 -14.40 -7.75
CA ALA A 365 -25.28 -15.18 -8.36
C ALA A 365 -26.41 -15.51 -7.37
N LYS A 366 -26.14 -15.43 -6.06
CA LYS A 366 -27.13 -15.66 -4.99
C LYS A 366 -27.94 -14.41 -4.64
N SER A 367 -27.61 -13.28 -5.25
CA SER A 367 -28.25 -11.99 -5.03
C SER A 367 -28.71 -11.37 -6.35
N SER A 368 -29.63 -10.43 -6.31
CA SER A 368 -29.81 -9.55 -7.47
C SER A 368 -28.53 -8.73 -7.67
N PRO A 369 -28.08 -8.47 -8.92
CA PRO A 369 -26.94 -7.58 -9.20
C PRO A 369 -27.06 -6.19 -8.55
N GLN A 370 -28.27 -5.80 -8.17
CA GLN A 370 -28.55 -4.53 -7.52
C GLN A 370 -28.31 -4.55 -6.00
N GLU A 371 -28.19 -5.71 -5.36
CA GLU A 371 -28.19 -5.83 -3.90
C GLU A 371 -26.80 -5.90 -3.28
N LEU A 372 -25.82 -6.47 -3.99
CA LEU A 372 -24.47 -6.68 -3.47
C LEU A 372 -23.42 -5.91 -4.27
N SER A 373 -22.40 -5.40 -3.58
CA SER A 373 -21.18 -4.91 -4.20
C SER A 373 -19.95 -5.37 -3.43
N PHE A 374 -18.94 -5.84 -4.14
CA PHE A 374 -17.71 -6.34 -3.55
C PHE A 374 -16.65 -5.24 -3.49
N VAL A 375 -15.97 -5.14 -2.35
CA VAL A 375 -14.76 -4.33 -2.20
C VAL A 375 -13.63 -5.30 -1.88
N THR A 376 -12.92 -5.72 -2.92
CA THR A 376 -11.84 -6.70 -2.84
C THR A 376 -10.53 -5.99 -2.61
N VAL A 377 -9.86 -6.28 -1.51
CA VAL A 377 -8.71 -5.53 -1.04
C VAL A 377 -7.49 -6.43 -0.97
N GLY A 378 -6.37 -5.98 -1.54
CA GLY A 378 -5.15 -6.77 -1.52
C GLY A 378 -3.92 -6.02 -2.00
N THR A 379 -2.77 -6.69 -1.97
CA THR A 379 -1.50 -6.09 -2.42
C THR A 379 -1.14 -6.47 -3.86
N ASP A 380 -1.48 -7.68 -4.30
CA ASP A 380 -1.18 -8.19 -5.64
C ASP A 380 -2.30 -9.10 -6.11
N ILE A 381 -3.29 -8.51 -6.76
CA ILE A 381 -4.44 -9.21 -7.34
C ILE A 381 -4.30 -9.14 -8.86
N PRO A 382 -4.22 -10.30 -9.56
CA PRO A 382 -4.04 -10.33 -11.01
C PRO A 382 -5.23 -9.69 -11.72
N LYS A 383 -5.02 -8.65 -12.54
CA LYS A 383 -6.10 -7.91 -13.24
C LYS A 383 -6.72 -8.74 -14.37
N ASP A 384 -5.87 -9.46 -15.09
CA ASP A 384 -6.19 -10.25 -16.28
C ASP A 384 -7.25 -11.32 -16.03
N VAL A 385 -7.17 -12.03 -14.88
CA VAL A 385 -8.15 -13.09 -14.57
C VAL A 385 -9.56 -12.56 -14.25
N PHE A 386 -9.72 -11.24 -14.05
CA PHE A 386 -11.00 -10.57 -13.83
C PHE A 386 -11.45 -9.70 -15.02
N ALA A 387 -10.64 -9.60 -16.08
CA ALA A 387 -10.90 -8.76 -17.24
C ALA A 387 -11.81 -9.40 -18.31
N THR A 388 -12.41 -10.56 -18.04
CA THR A 388 -13.36 -11.21 -18.98
C THR A 388 -14.64 -10.38 -19.14
N ALA A 389 -15.27 -10.40 -20.33
CA ALA A 389 -16.43 -9.57 -20.68
C ALA A 389 -17.59 -9.62 -19.66
N SER A 390 -17.84 -10.77 -19.01
CA SER A 390 -18.89 -10.90 -18.00
C SER A 390 -18.61 -10.18 -16.67
N PHE A 391 -17.36 -9.78 -16.43
CA PHE A 391 -16.90 -9.17 -15.18
C PHE A 391 -16.35 -7.74 -15.39
N ALA A 392 -15.66 -7.51 -16.51
CA ALA A 392 -14.91 -6.29 -16.78
C ALA A 392 -15.74 -5.01 -16.60
N ASP A 393 -16.96 -4.97 -17.15
CA ASP A 393 -17.80 -3.76 -17.16
C ASP A 393 -18.28 -3.34 -15.75
N SER A 394 -18.22 -4.26 -14.77
CA SER A 394 -18.66 -4.01 -13.40
C SER A 394 -17.51 -3.69 -12.43
N MET A 395 -16.26 -3.91 -12.86
CA MET A 395 -15.08 -3.92 -12.00
C MET A 395 -14.26 -2.64 -12.13
N ARG A 396 -13.96 -2.02 -11.00
CA ARG A 396 -13.10 -0.84 -10.90
C ARG A 396 -11.83 -1.19 -10.15
N TRP A 397 -10.71 -0.63 -10.60
CA TRP A 397 -9.42 -0.80 -9.95
C TRP A 397 -8.98 0.54 -9.38
N LEU A 398 -8.70 0.56 -8.08
CA LEU A 398 -8.29 1.74 -7.34
C LEU A 398 -7.02 1.45 -6.56
N SER A 399 -6.15 2.45 -6.45
CA SER A 399 -4.96 2.40 -5.59
C SER A 399 -4.82 3.57 -4.62
N ASP A 400 -5.64 4.61 -4.75
CA ASP A 400 -5.55 5.76 -3.85
C ASP A 400 -5.97 5.39 -2.43
N THR A 401 -4.97 5.19 -1.59
CA THR A 401 -5.12 4.96 -0.16
C THR A 401 -4.72 6.18 0.66
N GLY A 402 -4.25 7.25 0.02
CA GLY A 402 -3.49 8.30 0.64
C GLY A 402 -2.14 7.85 1.20
N GLY A 403 -1.49 8.79 1.88
CA GLY A 403 -0.21 8.59 2.54
C GLY A 403 0.19 9.83 3.32
N PHE A 404 1.26 9.70 4.10
CA PHE A 404 1.95 10.80 4.73
C PHE A 404 2.98 11.38 3.78
N ASP A 405 2.50 11.99 2.70
CA ASP A 405 3.31 12.64 1.66
C ASP A 405 3.49 14.14 1.91
N GLU A 406 2.67 14.71 2.79
CA GLU A 406 2.77 16.09 3.25
C GLU A 406 3.17 16.15 4.73
N LYS A 407 4.20 16.96 5.02
CA LYS A 407 4.74 17.13 6.38
C LYS A 407 3.68 17.63 7.36
N ALA A 408 2.81 18.55 6.93
CA ALA A 408 1.77 19.10 7.79
C ALA A 408 0.76 18.01 8.22
N VAL A 409 0.25 17.24 7.25
CA VAL A 409 -0.70 16.14 7.49
C VAL A 409 -0.11 15.09 8.42
N HIS A 410 1.14 14.68 8.20
CA HIS A 410 1.83 13.73 9.08
C HIS A 410 2.01 14.28 10.50
N ARG A 411 2.48 15.53 10.62
CA ARG A 411 2.69 16.19 11.90
C ARG A 411 1.39 16.28 12.70
N ASP A 412 0.30 16.68 12.07
CA ASP A 412 -1.00 16.81 12.74
C ASP A 412 -1.52 15.46 13.26
N TYR A 413 -1.36 14.41 12.45
CA TYR A 413 -1.70 13.05 12.86
C TYR A 413 -0.89 12.60 14.09
N VAL A 414 0.44 12.69 14.03
CA VAL A 414 1.32 12.26 15.13
C VAL A 414 1.07 13.10 16.39
N ALA A 415 0.91 14.41 16.23
CA ALA A 415 0.76 15.33 17.35
C ALA A 415 -0.56 15.16 18.13
N ALA A 416 -1.55 14.46 17.57
CA ALA A 416 -2.76 14.06 18.29
C ALA A 416 -2.49 12.99 19.37
N PHE A 417 -1.41 12.22 19.25
CA PHE A 417 -1.04 11.19 20.21
C PHE A 417 -0.07 11.70 21.29
N LEU A 418 0.71 12.73 21.01
CA LEU A 418 1.74 13.23 21.92
C LEU A 418 1.14 13.92 23.16
N PRO A 419 1.72 13.71 24.36
CA PRO A 419 1.37 14.49 25.54
C PRO A 419 1.56 16.00 25.28
N PRO A 420 0.61 16.87 25.68
CA PRO A 420 0.64 18.30 25.34
C PRO A 420 1.94 18.99 25.76
N LYS A 421 2.46 18.69 26.96
CA LYS A 421 3.73 19.25 27.46
C LYS A 421 4.93 18.82 26.60
N TYR A 422 4.96 17.56 26.18
CA TYR A 422 6.03 17.06 25.32
C TYR A 422 5.94 17.67 23.92
N ARG A 423 4.75 17.73 23.33
CA ARG A 423 4.49 18.28 21.98
C ARG A 423 5.06 19.69 21.78
N VAL A 424 4.93 20.56 22.79
CA VAL A 424 5.40 21.96 22.71
C VAL A 424 6.87 22.15 23.12
N SER A 425 7.51 21.11 23.64
CA SER A 425 8.92 21.17 24.05
C SER A 425 9.85 21.13 22.82
N PRO A 426 11.10 21.63 22.94
CA PRO A 426 12.10 21.49 21.88
C PRO A 426 12.35 20.02 21.48
N ALA A 427 12.36 19.10 22.44
CA ALA A 427 12.51 17.67 22.19
C ALA A 427 11.33 17.08 21.40
N GLY A 428 10.10 17.55 21.67
CA GLY A 428 8.91 17.14 20.93
C GLY A 428 8.85 17.73 19.51
N ALA A 429 9.29 18.96 19.32
CA ALA A 429 9.44 19.56 17.99
C ALA A 429 10.48 18.78 17.16
N ASN A 430 11.66 18.50 17.73
CA ASN A 430 12.67 17.66 17.10
C ASN A 430 12.13 16.26 16.76
N PHE A 431 11.43 15.63 17.70
CA PHE A 431 10.81 14.32 17.49
C PHE A 431 9.84 14.30 16.31
N LEU A 432 8.96 15.31 16.20
CA LEU A 432 8.01 15.42 15.09
C LEU A 432 8.72 15.59 13.74
N ASP A 433 9.76 16.42 13.68
CA ASP A 433 10.55 16.62 12.47
C ASP A 433 11.27 15.35 12.05
N ARG A 434 11.90 14.65 13.00
CA ARG A 434 12.57 13.37 12.76
C ARG A 434 11.60 12.28 12.33
N MET A 435 10.44 12.19 12.98
CA MET A 435 9.42 11.20 12.64
C MET A 435 8.89 11.42 11.22
N TRP A 436 8.75 12.67 10.77
CA TRP A 436 8.46 12.96 9.36
C TRP A 436 9.61 12.49 8.44
N SER A 437 10.84 12.87 8.78
CA SER A 437 12.02 12.53 7.98
C SER A 437 12.26 11.03 7.83
N TRP A 438 11.80 10.19 8.76
CA TRP A 438 11.99 8.74 8.71
C TRP A 438 10.73 7.94 8.37
N CYS A 439 9.56 8.36 8.84
CA CYS A 439 8.32 7.57 8.79
C CYS A 439 7.27 8.10 7.80
N ARG A 440 7.63 9.05 6.91
CA ARG A 440 6.76 9.51 5.80
C ARG A 440 6.44 8.39 4.80
N GLY A 441 5.37 8.57 4.04
CA GLY A 441 4.81 7.58 3.12
C GLY A 441 3.68 6.76 3.74
N ARG A 442 3.79 5.43 3.74
CA ARG A 442 2.68 4.55 4.16
C ARG A 442 2.37 4.65 5.66
N HIS A 443 1.09 4.56 6.01
CA HIS A 443 0.62 4.74 7.38
C HIS A 443 1.23 3.76 8.40
N ARG A 444 1.47 2.51 8.00
CA ARG A 444 1.98 1.46 8.92
C ARG A 444 3.30 1.80 9.60
N LEU A 445 4.20 2.56 8.95
CA LEU A 445 5.47 2.97 9.55
C LEU A 445 5.22 3.88 10.76
N THR A 446 4.41 4.91 10.55
CA THR A 446 4.01 5.88 11.57
C THR A 446 3.21 5.20 12.69
N ASP A 447 2.22 4.37 12.33
CA ASP A 447 1.38 3.65 13.30
C ASP A 447 2.19 2.66 14.15
N GLY A 448 3.17 1.96 13.55
CA GLY A 448 4.05 1.05 14.27
C GLY A 448 4.83 1.76 15.37
N LEU A 449 5.36 2.94 15.09
CA LEU A 449 6.07 3.75 16.08
C LEU A 449 5.12 4.35 17.12
N ILE A 450 3.93 4.84 16.73
CA ILE A 450 2.93 5.31 17.70
C ILE A 450 2.53 4.19 18.66
N LYS A 451 2.33 2.97 18.15
CA LYS A 451 2.03 1.80 18.98
C LYS A 451 3.14 1.56 20.01
N ALA A 452 4.40 1.63 19.58
CA ALA A 452 5.55 1.48 20.47
C ALA A 452 5.61 2.60 21.52
N LEU A 453 5.39 3.86 21.13
CA LEU A 453 5.36 5.00 22.04
C LEU A 453 4.27 4.88 23.10
N LEU A 454 3.08 4.45 22.70
CA LEU A 454 1.99 4.20 23.64
C LEU A 454 2.39 3.13 24.65
N MET A 455 2.93 1.99 24.19
CA MET A 455 3.35 0.90 25.08
C MET A 455 4.47 1.30 26.05
N GLU A 456 5.38 2.20 25.64
CA GLU A 456 6.44 2.77 26.49
C GLU A 456 5.99 3.99 27.30
N ALA A 457 4.70 4.36 27.23
CA ALA A 457 4.14 5.55 27.84
C ALA A 457 4.95 6.82 27.54
N PHE A 458 5.41 6.96 26.28
CA PHE A 458 6.26 8.05 25.80
C PHE A 458 7.56 8.26 26.59
N ARG A 459 8.10 7.19 27.21
CA ARG A 459 9.42 7.24 27.83
C ARG A 459 10.49 7.32 26.73
N ALA A 460 11.19 8.45 26.69
CA ALA A 460 12.27 8.74 25.74
C ALA A 460 11.88 8.55 24.24
N PRO A 461 10.94 9.35 23.69
CA PRO A 461 10.41 9.17 22.33
C PRO A 461 11.48 9.23 21.24
N ASN A 462 12.50 10.08 21.38
CA ASN A 462 13.59 10.19 20.40
C ASN A 462 14.47 8.93 20.40
N ARG A 463 14.76 8.37 21.58
CA ARG A 463 15.51 7.10 21.69
C ARG A 463 14.73 5.91 21.15
N LEU A 464 13.41 5.89 21.35
CA LEU A 464 12.56 4.85 20.79
C LEU A 464 12.52 4.92 19.26
N LEU A 465 12.48 6.13 18.69
CA LEU A 465 12.63 6.33 17.25
C LEU A 465 14.00 5.85 16.75
N ASP A 466 15.09 6.13 17.47
CA ASP A 466 16.43 5.62 17.12
C ASP A 466 16.42 4.09 17.04
N ALA A 467 15.86 3.42 18.06
CA ALA A 467 15.75 1.97 18.09
C ALA A 467 14.85 1.41 16.99
N TYR A 468 13.77 2.11 16.65
CA TYR A 468 12.88 1.76 15.54
C TYR A 468 13.63 1.81 14.20
N ILE A 469 14.39 2.88 13.94
CA ILE A 469 15.21 3.04 12.73
C ILE A 469 16.29 1.96 12.67
N VAL A 470 17.02 1.73 13.77
CA VAL A 470 18.05 0.67 13.87
C VAL A 470 17.43 -0.69 13.61
N GLN A 471 16.25 -0.98 14.14
CA GLN A 471 15.62 -2.27 13.93
C GLN A 471 15.20 -2.47 12.46
N ALA A 472 14.64 -1.44 11.82
CA ALA A 472 14.18 -1.51 10.44
C ALA A 472 15.35 -1.53 9.42
N THR A 473 16.37 -0.73 9.65
CA THR A 473 17.44 -0.46 8.67
C THR A 473 18.80 -1.04 9.05
N ARG A 474 18.96 -1.43 10.33
CA ARG A 474 20.24 -1.77 10.95
C ARG A 474 21.29 -0.65 10.82
N TYR A 475 20.85 0.59 10.64
CA TYR A 475 21.68 1.80 10.62
C TYR A 475 21.45 2.60 11.90
N PRO A 476 22.50 3.00 12.65
CA PRO A 476 22.38 3.87 13.81
C PRO A 476 22.18 5.34 13.37
N PRO A 477 21.00 5.94 13.59
CA PRO A 477 20.75 7.31 13.16
C PRO A 477 21.63 8.30 13.95
N THR A 478 22.12 9.32 13.26
CA THR A 478 23.01 10.38 13.81
C THR A 478 22.32 11.74 13.91
N ASP A 479 21.06 11.83 13.51
CA ASP A 479 20.24 13.05 13.49
C ASP A 479 19.59 13.38 14.85
N ASN A 480 19.87 12.58 15.89
CA ASN A 480 19.35 12.82 17.23
C ASN A 480 20.28 13.74 18.04
N GLU A 481 20.01 15.04 18.01
CA GLU A 481 20.74 16.04 18.83
C GLU A 481 20.40 15.94 20.34
N ALA A 482 19.28 15.29 20.70
CA ALA A 482 18.80 15.15 22.07
C ALA A 482 19.44 13.93 22.79
N ALA A 483 20.77 13.90 22.86
CA ALA A 483 21.56 12.77 23.36
C ALA A 483 21.34 12.42 24.84
N ASP A 484 20.64 13.25 25.62
CA ASP A 484 20.56 13.11 27.07
C ASP A 484 19.37 12.29 27.60
N GLU A 485 18.49 11.73 26.74
CA GLU A 485 17.40 10.85 27.20
C GLU A 485 17.97 9.48 27.67
N PRO A 486 17.91 9.14 28.98
CA PRO A 486 18.38 7.85 29.47
C PRO A 486 17.32 6.78 29.19
N MET A 487 17.64 5.78 28.36
CA MET A 487 16.72 4.67 28.10
C MET A 487 17.38 3.31 28.34
N ARG A 488 16.68 2.45 29.08
CA ARG A 488 16.85 1.00 29.03
C ARG A 488 15.66 0.45 28.27
N ILE A 489 15.83 0.18 26.98
CA ILE A 489 14.81 -0.53 26.21
C ILE A 489 14.78 -1.95 26.75
N ASN A 490 13.60 -2.42 27.14
CA ASN A 490 13.39 -3.79 27.55
C ASN A 490 13.48 -4.71 26.32
N THR A 491 14.20 -5.83 26.46
CA THR A 491 14.46 -6.79 25.37
C THR A 491 13.17 -7.33 24.75
N ASP A 492 12.10 -7.46 25.53
CA ASP A 492 10.80 -7.90 25.02
C ASP A 492 10.13 -6.88 24.10
N ASP A 493 10.31 -5.59 24.37
CA ASP A 493 9.75 -4.51 23.56
C ASP A 493 10.55 -4.32 22.26
N TYR A 494 11.85 -4.63 22.28
CA TYR A 494 12.70 -4.77 21.10
C TYR A 494 12.22 -5.89 20.16
N ASN A 495 11.85 -7.05 20.70
CA ASN A 495 11.30 -8.16 19.90
C ASN A 495 9.95 -7.82 19.24
N ARG A 496 9.15 -6.92 19.82
CA ARG A 496 7.90 -6.46 19.19
C ARG A 496 8.13 -5.50 18.03
N LEU A 497 9.19 -4.69 18.10
CA LEU A 497 9.67 -3.92 16.95
C LEU A 497 10.19 -4.87 15.84
N HIS A 498 10.73 -6.03 16.22
CA HIS A 498 11.20 -7.06 15.29
C HIS A 498 10.08 -7.61 14.40
N GLU A 499 8.90 -7.92 14.97
CA GLU A 499 7.75 -8.44 14.22
C GLU A 499 7.25 -7.45 13.14
N LEU A 500 7.41 -6.14 13.37
CA LEU A 500 7.14 -5.12 12.37
C LEU A 500 8.17 -5.14 11.24
N SER A 501 9.45 -5.42 11.55
CA SER A 501 10.57 -5.41 10.57
C SER A 501 10.76 -6.72 9.79
N GLU A 502 10.58 -7.90 10.39
CA GLU A 502 10.97 -9.18 9.77
C GLU A 502 10.11 -9.55 8.56
N ASN A 503 8.87 -9.06 8.51
CA ASN A 503 7.96 -9.24 7.38
C ASN A 503 8.23 -8.26 6.23
N MET A 504 9.12 -7.26 6.40
CA MET A 504 9.28 -6.17 5.44
C MET A 504 10.46 -6.32 4.46
N PHE A 505 11.51 -7.11 4.74
CA PHE A 505 12.82 -6.67 4.22
C PHE A 505 13.70 -7.59 3.35
N LEU A 506 13.56 -8.92 3.28
CA LEU A 506 14.63 -9.70 2.62
C LEU A 506 14.24 -10.90 1.78
N LYS A 507 13.11 -11.57 2.02
CA LYS A 507 12.80 -12.83 1.32
C LYS A 507 12.54 -12.65 -0.18
N ASP A 508 12.13 -11.45 -0.60
CA ASP A 508 11.79 -11.15 -1.98
C ASP A 508 12.87 -10.35 -2.73
N MET A 509 13.92 -9.86 -2.06
CA MET A 509 15.00 -9.07 -2.72
C MET A 509 15.79 -9.87 -3.76
N GLU A 510 15.70 -11.21 -3.73
CA GLU A 510 16.29 -12.11 -4.73
C GLU A 510 15.46 -12.19 -6.04
N ALA A 511 14.27 -11.58 -6.09
CA ALA A 511 13.46 -11.52 -7.30
C ALA A 511 14.02 -10.48 -8.30
N GLY A 512 14.30 -10.91 -9.53
CA GLY A 512 15.11 -10.18 -10.52
C GLY A 512 14.77 -8.71 -10.78
N LEU A 513 13.50 -8.29 -10.69
CA LEU A 513 13.13 -6.87 -10.90
C LEU A 513 13.61 -5.96 -9.76
N LEU A 514 13.59 -6.44 -8.52
CA LEU A 514 14.04 -5.65 -7.37
C LEU A 514 15.55 -5.47 -7.38
N ALA A 515 16.28 -6.52 -7.78
CA ALA A 515 17.72 -6.50 -7.90
C ALA A 515 18.23 -5.44 -8.89
N SER A 516 17.45 -5.07 -9.92
CA SER A 516 17.82 -4.02 -10.88
C SER A 516 17.34 -2.62 -10.49
N THR A 517 16.11 -2.47 -9.98
CA THR A 517 15.53 -1.15 -9.66
C THR A 517 16.15 -0.54 -8.40
N ILE A 518 16.49 -1.35 -7.39
CA ILE A 518 17.09 -0.86 -6.15
C ILE A 518 18.42 -0.14 -6.39
N PRO A 519 19.41 -0.71 -7.12
CA PRO A 519 20.64 -0.01 -7.46
C PRO A 519 20.38 1.34 -8.14
N GLU A 520 19.47 1.39 -9.12
CA GLU A 520 19.14 2.63 -9.81
C GLU A 520 18.64 3.71 -8.84
N VAL A 521 17.68 3.37 -7.99
CA VAL A 521 17.14 4.30 -6.99
C VAL A 521 18.21 4.76 -6.02
N VAL A 522 19.02 3.84 -5.49
CA VAL A 522 20.07 4.15 -4.52
C VAL A 522 21.15 5.05 -5.12
N PHE A 523 21.64 4.73 -6.33
CA PHE A 523 22.61 5.57 -7.02
C PHE A 523 22.01 6.92 -7.44
N HIS A 524 20.71 6.99 -7.74
CA HIS A 524 20.03 8.25 -7.96
C HIS A 524 20.11 9.15 -6.72
N TYR A 525 19.76 8.65 -5.53
CA TYR A 525 19.89 9.44 -4.29
C TYR A 525 21.33 9.86 -4.00
N LEU A 526 22.29 8.96 -4.20
CA LEU A 526 23.71 9.27 -4.02
C LEU A 526 24.19 10.37 -4.96
N ALA A 527 23.70 10.36 -6.21
CA ALA A 527 24.10 11.33 -7.22
C ALA A 527 23.40 12.68 -7.03
N THR A 528 22.09 12.70 -6.78
CA THR A 528 21.27 13.92 -6.89
C THR A 528 20.73 14.43 -5.56
N GLY A 529 20.71 13.58 -4.53
CA GLY A 529 20.03 13.85 -3.26
C GLY A 529 18.53 14.03 -3.36
N ARG A 530 17.94 13.63 -4.50
CA ARG A 530 16.52 13.79 -4.80
C ARG A 530 15.86 12.44 -4.96
N HIS A 531 14.53 12.45 -4.86
CA HIS A 531 13.72 11.30 -5.21
C HIS A 531 13.82 11.05 -6.72
N PRO A 532 14.00 9.79 -7.16
CA PRO A 532 13.88 9.47 -8.58
C PRO A 532 12.47 9.79 -9.06
N GLN A 533 12.35 9.98 -10.38
CA GLN A 533 11.04 10.12 -11.00
C GLN A 533 10.20 8.86 -10.73
N PRO A 534 8.87 9.00 -10.65
CA PRO A 534 8.01 7.85 -10.47
C PRO A 534 8.17 6.83 -11.61
N PHE A 535 8.08 5.55 -11.26
CA PHE A 535 8.17 4.43 -12.19
C PHE A 535 6.79 4.15 -12.79
N PRO A 536 6.72 3.62 -14.03
CA PRO A 536 5.49 3.02 -14.55
C PRO A 536 4.97 1.91 -13.63
N ALA A 537 3.74 1.45 -13.89
CA ALA A 537 3.03 0.45 -13.11
C ALA A 537 3.77 -0.90 -12.95
N GLU A 538 4.72 -0.95 -12.02
CA GLU A 538 5.54 -2.12 -11.73
C GLU A 538 4.98 -2.86 -10.51
N MET A 539 3.98 -3.72 -10.73
CA MET A 539 3.40 -4.54 -9.64
C MET A 539 4.44 -5.27 -8.79
N PRO A 540 5.57 -5.81 -9.31
CA PRO A 540 6.52 -6.49 -8.44
C PRO A 540 7.17 -5.58 -7.38
N LEU A 541 7.31 -4.27 -7.64
CA LEU A 541 7.80 -3.29 -6.64
C LEU A 541 6.77 -3.09 -5.52
N VAL A 542 5.49 -3.03 -5.86
CA VAL A 542 4.40 -2.88 -4.88
C VAL A 542 4.19 -4.17 -4.09
N ARG A 543 4.23 -5.32 -4.77
CA ARG A 543 4.08 -6.65 -4.17
C ARG A 543 5.15 -6.93 -3.11
N SER A 544 6.39 -6.57 -3.41
CA SER A 544 7.54 -6.78 -2.52
C SER A 544 7.62 -5.79 -1.36
N GLY A 545 6.78 -4.76 -1.37
CA GLY A 545 6.76 -3.79 -0.30
C GLY A 545 7.70 -2.61 -0.46
N PHE A 546 8.50 -2.51 -1.54
CA PHE A 546 9.45 -1.40 -1.75
C PHE A 546 8.81 -0.19 -2.41
N GLY A 547 7.92 -0.42 -3.36
CA GLY A 547 7.16 0.62 -4.05
C GLY A 547 5.74 0.74 -3.53
N ARG A 548 5.10 1.87 -3.82
CA ARG A 548 3.64 2.06 -3.64
C ARG A 548 3.07 2.86 -4.79
N PHE A 549 1.79 2.63 -5.07
CA PHE A 549 1.05 3.51 -5.97
C PHE A 549 0.75 4.83 -5.28
N ILE A 550 0.89 5.92 -6.02
CA ILE A 550 0.56 7.29 -5.57
C ILE A 550 -0.65 7.88 -6.29
N ASP A 551 -1.09 7.23 -7.35
CA ASP A 551 -2.24 7.59 -8.18
C ASP A 551 -3.42 6.65 -7.92
N GLY A 552 -4.59 7.05 -8.41
CA GLY A 552 -5.84 6.29 -8.22
C GLY A 552 -5.98 5.09 -9.15
N ASP A 553 -5.34 5.12 -10.31
CA ASP A 553 -5.51 4.19 -11.44
C ASP A 553 -4.33 3.21 -11.62
N MET A 554 -3.41 3.17 -10.66
CA MET A 554 -2.28 2.25 -10.59
C MET A 554 -1.27 2.40 -11.74
N GLN A 555 -1.08 3.59 -12.29
CA GLN A 555 -0.12 3.82 -13.38
C GLN A 555 1.29 4.13 -12.87
N VAL A 556 1.41 4.62 -11.63
CA VAL A 556 2.64 5.24 -11.15
C VAL A 556 3.06 4.70 -9.78
N VAL A 557 4.29 4.20 -9.70
CA VAL A 557 4.91 3.67 -8.47
C VAL A 557 6.06 4.57 -8.00
N VAL A 558 6.14 4.85 -6.70
CA VAL A 558 7.28 5.59 -6.12
C VAL A 558 8.05 4.77 -5.10
N LEU A 559 9.37 5.02 -5.04
CA LEU A 559 10.31 4.46 -4.07
C LEU A 559 10.94 5.61 -3.28
N ASN A 560 10.15 6.23 -2.40
CA ASN A 560 10.51 7.48 -1.72
C ASN A 560 10.51 7.39 -0.19
N GLU A 561 10.34 6.20 0.37
CA GLU A 561 10.22 6.00 1.81
C GLU A 561 11.60 5.75 2.46
N PRO A 562 12.07 6.64 3.35
CA PRO A 562 13.44 6.63 3.88
C PRO A 562 13.89 5.31 4.49
N LEU A 563 13.04 4.68 5.31
CA LEU A 563 13.37 3.39 5.92
C LEU A 563 13.63 2.31 4.86
N PHE A 564 12.86 2.27 3.78
CA PHE A 564 13.04 1.28 2.72
C PHE A 564 14.30 1.56 1.89
N ILE A 565 14.58 2.82 1.57
CA ILE A 565 15.77 3.19 0.80
C ILE A 565 17.06 2.92 1.58
N VAL A 566 17.09 3.26 2.88
CA VAL A 566 18.25 2.97 3.73
C VAL A 566 18.45 1.47 3.89
N THR A 567 17.38 0.68 4.05
CA THR A 567 17.50 -0.78 4.07
C THR A 567 18.01 -1.33 2.75
N ALA A 568 17.50 -0.83 1.61
CA ALA A 568 17.93 -1.24 0.28
C ALA A 568 19.41 -0.89 0.03
N ALA A 569 19.84 0.31 0.43
CA ALA A 569 21.22 0.73 0.37
C ALA A 569 22.14 -0.14 1.23
N ARG A 570 21.72 -0.45 2.46
CA ARG A 570 22.49 -1.35 3.33
C ARG A 570 22.66 -2.72 2.69
N TRP A 571 21.57 -3.31 2.20
CA TRP A 571 21.62 -4.59 1.50
C TRP A 571 22.61 -4.53 0.34
N LEU A 572 22.52 -3.47 -0.48
CA LEU A 572 23.38 -3.24 -1.63
C LEU A 572 24.88 -3.14 -1.26
N PHE A 573 25.23 -2.41 -0.20
CA PHE A 573 26.63 -2.13 0.13
C PHE A 573 27.25 -3.05 1.20
N THR A 574 26.43 -3.72 2.02
CA THR A 574 26.91 -4.53 3.16
C THR A 574 26.67 -6.02 2.97
N ASP A 575 25.50 -6.39 2.44
CA ASP A 575 25.08 -7.80 2.39
C ASP A 575 25.44 -8.46 1.03
N GLN A 576 25.70 -7.65 -0.01
CA GLN A 576 26.19 -8.09 -1.32
C GLN A 576 27.72 -8.04 -1.40
N PRO A 577 28.34 -8.81 -2.32
CA PRO A 577 29.74 -8.61 -2.69
C PRO A 577 29.96 -7.13 -3.03
N PRO A 578 31.13 -6.54 -2.70
CA PRO A 578 31.35 -5.11 -2.82
C PRO A 578 30.93 -4.63 -4.22
N LEU A 579 29.90 -3.78 -4.27
CA LEU A 579 29.42 -3.14 -5.50
C LEU A 579 30.45 -2.21 -6.15
N ALA A 580 31.67 -2.17 -5.60
CA ALA A 580 32.84 -1.52 -6.16
C ALA A 580 33.27 -2.08 -7.54
N SER A 581 32.64 -3.16 -8.03
CA SER A 581 32.87 -3.63 -9.40
C SER A 581 31.67 -3.38 -10.31
N THR A 582 31.97 -2.94 -11.53
CA THR A 582 31.01 -2.86 -12.63
C THR A 582 30.41 -4.23 -12.94
N ASP A 583 31.16 -5.32 -12.73
CA ASP A 583 30.66 -6.68 -12.91
C ASP A 583 29.51 -7.02 -11.94
N THR A 584 29.58 -6.57 -10.69
CA THR A 584 28.51 -6.74 -9.69
C THR A 584 27.29 -5.89 -10.04
N PHE A 585 27.49 -4.60 -10.36
CA PHE A 585 26.39 -3.73 -10.81
C PHE A 585 25.72 -4.33 -12.06
N HIS A 586 26.51 -4.90 -12.98
CA HIS A 586 25.98 -5.58 -14.15
C HIS A 586 25.22 -6.84 -13.77
N ALA A 587 25.77 -7.69 -12.91
CA ALA A 587 25.08 -8.90 -12.44
C ALA A 587 23.70 -8.60 -11.86
N LEU A 588 23.57 -7.50 -11.09
CA LEU A 588 22.31 -7.09 -10.49
C LEU A 588 21.32 -6.49 -11.50
N THR A 589 21.82 -5.83 -12.53
CA THR A 589 20.99 -5.12 -13.51
C THR A 589 20.70 -5.92 -14.79
N ARG A 590 21.42 -7.02 -15.03
CA ARG A 590 21.37 -7.91 -16.22
C ARG A 590 19.97 -8.35 -16.65
N HIS A 591 19.04 -8.43 -15.71
CA HIS A 591 17.70 -8.97 -15.94
C HIS A 591 16.69 -7.95 -16.49
N GLN A 592 17.08 -6.68 -16.62
CA GLN A 592 16.27 -5.68 -17.32
C GLN A 592 16.69 -5.53 -18.77
N GLU A 593 15.72 -5.65 -19.68
CA GLU A 593 15.84 -5.21 -21.08
C GLU A 593 16.02 -3.67 -21.18
N HIS A 594 15.81 -2.95 -20.08
CA HIS A 594 15.74 -1.50 -20.02
C HIS A 594 16.70 -0.87 -18.99
N ILE A 595 17.86 -1.46 -18.66
CA ILE A 595 18.89 -0.69 -17.93
C ILE A 595 19.11 0.60 -18.71
N THR A 596 18.68 1.72 -18.15
CA THR A 596 18.79 2.97 -18.86
C THR A 596 20.25 3.41 -18.82
N SER A 597 20.71 4.08 -19.88
CA SER A 597 22.01 4.78 -19.88
C SER A 597 22.16 5.59 -18.59
N LYS A 598 21.07 6.24 -18.17
CA LYS A 598 20.96 7.05 -16.95
C LYS A 598 21.30 6.29 -15.67
N SER A 599 20.84 5.05 -15.46
CA SER A 599 21.15 4.26 -14.27
C SER A 599 22.66 3.99 -14.17
N PHE A 600 23.30 3.69 -15.32
CA PHE A 600 24.76 3.53 -15.39
C PHE A 600 25.49 4.87 -15.20
N THR A 601 24.95 5.99 -15.72
CA THR A 601 25.50 7.32 -15.50
C THR A 601 25.51 7.72 -14.02
N MET A 602 24.44 7.43 -13.27
CA MET A 602 24.40 7.68 -11.83
C MET A 602 25.44 6.86 -11.07
N PHE A 603 25.61 5.60 -11.47
CA PHE A 603 26.69 4.76 -10.97
C PHE A 603 28.06 5.38 -11.27
N LEU A 604 28.28 5.92 -12.48
CA LEU A 604 29.52 6.59 -12.84
C LEU A 604 29.78 7.87 -12.03
N VAL A 605 28.76 8.70 -11.78
CA VAL A 605 28.87 9.91 -10.94
C VAL A 605 29.48 9.56 -9.58
N PHE A 606 28.91 8.56 -8.91
CA PHE A 606 29.39 8.09 -7.60
C PHE A 606 30.85 7.61 -7.62
N HIS A 607 31.26 6.94 -8.70
CA HIS A 607 32.63 6.45 -8.83
C HIS A 607 33.62 7.57 -9.22
N PHE A 608 33.21 8.52 -10.07
CA PHE A 608 34.03 9.66 -10.45
C PHE A 608 34.26 10.60 -9.27
N GLU A 609 33.22 10.87 -8.48
CA GLU A 609 33.31 11.65 -7.24
C GLU A 609 34.47 11.15 -6.38
N ARG A 610 34.53 9.84 -6.15
CA ARG A 610 35.58 9.22 -5.34
C ARG A 610 36.93 9.13 -6.01
N ALA A 611 36.97 8.71 -7.28
CA ALA A 611 38.23 8.58 -8.01
C ALA A 611 39.01 9.91 -8.01
N PHE A 612 38.30 11.03 -8.07
CA PHE A 612 38.90 12.37 -8.13
C PHE A 612 38.87 13.14 -6.79
N ALA A 613 38.32 12.57 -5.71
CA ALA A 613 38.26 13.23 -4.39
C ALA A 613 39.66 13.61 -3.85
N THR A 614 40.63 12.71 -3.95
CA THR A 614 42.05 12.97 -3.60
C THR A 614 42.91 13.29 -4.83
N GLY A 615 42.26 13.47 -5.97
CA GLY A 615 42.86 13.62 -7.29
C GLY A 615 43.39 12.31 -7.89
N ALA A 616 43.21 12.14 -9.20
CA ALA A 616 43.68 10.98 -9.96
C ALA A 616 44.39 11.40 -11.24
N VAL A 617 45.34 10.58 -11.69
CA VAL A 617 46.02 10.77 -12.97
C VAL A 617 45.04 10.44 -14.09
N LEU A 618 44.87 11.37 -15.05
CA LEU A 618 43.86 11.22 -16.09
C LEU A 618 44.06 9.97 -16.96
N SER A 619 45.29 9.57 -17.24
CA SER A 619 45.60 8.35 -18.02
C SER A 619 45.36 7.05 -17.24
N ASP A 620 45.19 7.11 -15.93
CA ASP A 620 44.73 5.97 -15.13
C ASP A 620 43.22 5.79 -15.23
N VAL A 621 42.47 6.88 -15.32
CA VAL A 621 41.00 6.86 -15.43
C VAL A 621 40.55 6.71 -16.89
N PHE A 622 41.22 7.37 -17.83
CA PHE A 622 40.84 7.46 -19.23
C PHE A 622 41.90 6.88 -20.17
N SER A 623 41.49 5.99 -21.06
CA SER A 623 42.31 5.48 -22.16
C SER A 623 42.28 6.44 -23.35
N ILE A 624 43.35 7.23 -23.51
CA ILE A 624 43.48 8.25 -24.56
C ILE A 624 44.36 7.69 -25.71
N PRO A 625 43.80 7.37 -26.90
CA PRO A 625 44.55 6.73 -28.00
C PRO A 625 45.23 7.72 -28.95
N HIS A 626 45.28 9.01 -28.58
CA HIS A 626 45.94 10.06 -29.36
C HIS A 626 47.45 9.82 -29.46
N LYS A 627 48.03 10.18 -30.61
CA LYS A 627 49.48 10.13 -30.84
C LYS A 627 49.94 11.46 -31.47
N PRO A 628 50.75 12.28 -30.77
CA PRO A 628 51.25 12.07 -29.41
C PRO A 628 50.13 12.17 -28.35
N VAL A 629 50.31 11.47 -27.22
CA VAL A 629 49.40 11.60 -26.07
C VAL A 629 49.52 13.02 -25.51
N PRO A 630 48.42 13.74 -25.23
CA PRO A 630 48.47 15.07 -24.65
C PRO A 630 49.25 15.09 -23.33
N ARG A 631 50.10 16.10 -23.11
CA ARG A 631 50.93 16.17 -21.89
C ARG A 631 50.11 16.21 -20.60
N TRP A 632 48.95 16.86 -20.65
CA TRP A 632 48.03 16.93 -19.51
C TRP A 632 47.43 15.58 -19.12
N ALA A 633 47.45 14.57 -20.00
CA ALA A 633 46.89 13.24 -19.71
C ALA A 633 47.61 12.53 -18.55
N ASN A 634 48.86 12.91 -18.27
CA ASN A 634 49.63 12.35 -17.16
C ASN A 634 49.63 13.24 -15.92
N GLN A 635 48.87 14.34 -15.92
CA GLN A 635 48.70 15.16 -14.72
C GLN A 635 47.63 14.57 -13.82
N ARG A 636 47.75 14.84 -12.52
CA ARG A 636 46.66 14.63 -11.58
C ARG A 636 45.58 15.68 -11.83
N ALA A 637 44.33 15.26 -11.70
CA ALA A 637 43.18 16.12 -11.80
C ALA A 637 42.26 15.93 -10.59
N HIS A 638 41.53 16.98 -10.23
CA HIS A 638 40.50 16.99 -9.20
C HIS A 638 39.17 17.42 -9.80
N LEU A 639 38.05 17.00 -9.22
CA LEU A 639 36.75 17.54 -9.61
C LEU A 639 36.68 19.02 -9.31
N PHE A 640 36.03 19.76 -10.21
CA PHE A 640 35.91 21.20 -10.13
C PHE A 640 34.46 21.61 -10.36
N ALA A 641 33.90 22.37 -9.42
CA ALA A 641 32.68 23.14 -9.64
C ALA A 641 33.05 24.62 -9.70
N ARG A 642 32.29 25.38 -10.50
CA ARG A 642 32.52 26.82 -10.68
C ARG A 642 32.21 27.61 -9.41
N ASN A 643 31.24 27.14 -8.65
CA ASN A 643 30.95 27.56 -7.29
C ASN A 643 31.26 26.41 -6.34
N GLU A 644 31.87 26.70 -5.19
CA GLU A 644 32.23 25.65 -4.24
C GLU A 644 30.96 24.96 -3.70
N PRO A 645 30.85 23.63 -3.85
CA PRO A 645 29.78 22.88 -3.20
C PRO A 645 29.92 23.01 -1.70
N THR A 646 28.78 23.21 -1.04
CA THR A 646 28.69 23.08 0.41
C THR A 646 28.64 21.59 0.79
N GLU A 647 28.87 21.27 2.07
CA GLU A 647 28.73 19.88 2.56
C GLU A 647 27.31 19.31 2.36
N ASP A 648 26.31 20.18 2.16
CA ASP A 648 24.91 19.81 1.90
C ASP A 648 24.61 19.62 0.40
N ASP A 649 25.56 19.92 -0.49
CA ASP A 649 25.36 19.82 -1.93
C ASP A 649 25.63 18.40 -2.44
N PHE A 650 24.69 17.89 -3.22
CA PHE A 650 24.83 16.61 -3.89
C PHE A 650 25.69 16.73 -5.15
N PRO A 651 26.42 15.66 -5.52
CA PRO A 651 27.43 15.74 -6.55
C PRO A 651 26.86 16.11 -7.92
N ALA A 652 25.62 15.73 -8.24
CA ALA A 652 25.00 15.97 -9.54
C ALA A 652 23.72 16.81 -9.48
N THR A 653 23.58 17.69 -10.47
CA THR A 653 22.29 18.27 -10.86
C THR A 653 21.70 17.44 -11.99
N SER A 654 20.44 17.01 -11.86
CA SER A 654 19.68 16.38 -12.94
C SER A 654 18.96 17.46 -13.73
N ALA A 655 19.50 17.84 -14.88
CA ALA A 655 18.88 18.82 -15.77
C ALA A 655 17.75 18.16 -16.57
N HIS A 656 16.59 18.81 -16.59
CA HIS A 656 15.42 18.42 -17.38
C HIS A 656 15.26 19.26 -18.64
N THR A 657 15.97 20.38 -18.71
CA THR A 657 15.97 21.29 -19.85
C THR A 657 17.40 21.70 -20.22
N VAL A 658 17.56 22.18 -21.44
CA VAL A 658 18.84 22.70 -21.94
C VAL A 658 19.22 23.98 -21.19
N THR A 659 18.25 24.80 -20.78
CA THR A 659 18.45 25.98 -19.94
C THR A 659 19.06 25.62 -18.58
N GLU A 660 18.66 24.50 -17.98
CA GLU A 660 19.24 24.03 -16.72
C GLU A 660 20.70 23.58 -16.89
N VAL A 661 21.04 22.97 -18.04
CA VAL A 661 22.44 22.67 -18.39
C VAL A 661 23.25 23.96 -18.52
N GLU A 662 22.69 24.99 -19.15
CA GLU A 662 23.34 26.30 -19.25
C GLU A 662 23.55 26.97 -17.90
N SER A 663 22.52 26.94 -17.05
CA SER A 663 22.55 27.45 -15.69
C SER A 663 23.65 26.77 -14.86
N TRP A 664 23.81 25.45 -15.02
CA TRP A 664 24.93 24.71 -14.42
C TRP A 664 26.29 25.13 -15.00
N LEU A 665 26.42 25.31 -16.32
CA LEU A 665 27.66 25.81 -16.94
C LEU A 665 28.04 27.22 -16.43
N ASP A 666 27.03 28.04 -16.12
CA ASP A 666 27.20 29.35 -15.49
C ASP A 666 27.60 29.29 -14.02
N GLY A 667 27.57 28.11 -13.42
CA GLY A 667 27.83 27.89 -12.01
C GLY A 667 26.66 28.28 -11.11
N ALA A 668 25.46 28.58 -11.67
CA ALA A 668 24.31 28.91 -10.85
C ALA A 668 23.92 27.77 -9.89
N THR A 669 24.27 26.54 -10.24
CA THR A 669 24.17 25.37 -9.38
C THR A 669 25.56 24.91 -8.91
N PRO A 670 25.75 24.65 -7.60
CA PRO A 670 27.05 24.32 -7.03
C PRO A 670 27.47 22.83 -7.21
N SER A 671 26.83 22.07 -8.11
CA SER A 671 27.11 20.63 -8.27
C SER A 671 28.35 20.36 -9.13
N LEU A 672 29.07 19.28 -8.82
CA LEU A 672 30.27 18.83 -9.56
C LEU A 672 29.93 18.26 -10.96
N PHE A 673 28.73 17.71 -11.08
CA PHE A 673 28.25 17.03 -12.29
C PHE A 673 26.92 17.63 -12.76
N CYS A 674 26.69 17.56 -14.06
CA CYS A 674 25.41 17.80 -14.70
C CYS A 674 25.01 16.56 -15.48
N LEU A 675 23.90 15.95 -15.07
CA LEU A 675 23.21 14.92 -15.85
C LEU A 675 22.30 15.66 -16.82
N THR A 676 22.47 15.39 -18.09
CA THR A 676 21.78 16.10 -19.17
C THR A 676 20.37 15.57 -19.38
N PRO A 677 19.48 16.41 -19.98
CA PRO A 677 18.11 15.99 -20.26
C PRO A 677 18.03 14.94 -21.37
N THR A 678 18.98 14.98 -22.32
CA THR A 678 19.08 14.06 -23.44
C THR A 678 20.08 12.94 -23.15
N SER A 679 20.04 11.86 -23.93
CA SER A 679 21.03 10.77 -23.84
C SER A 679 22.37 11.07 -24.55
N ASP A 680 22.54 12.26 -25.14
CA ASP A 680 23.72 12.61 -25.94
C ASP A 680 24.12 14.09 -25.70
N PRO A 681 25.09 14.39 -24.81
CA PRO A 681 25.80 13.47 -23.90
C PRO A 681 24.91 13.05 -22.74
N ASP A 682 25.36 12.15 -21.86
CA ASP A 682 24.65 11.75 -20.63
C ASP A 682 25.13 12.48 -19.38
N LEU A 683 26.41 12.91 -19.38
CA LEU A 683 27.08 13.50 -18.22
C LEU A 683 28.11 14.54 -18.64
N ILE A 684 28.09 15.69 -17.96
CA ILE A 684 29.05 16.78 -18.13
C ILE A 684 29.66 17.12 -16.77
N PHE A 685 30.98 17.30 -16.72
CA PHE A 685 31.69 17.76 -15.51
C PHE A 685 33.01 18.44 -15.85
N HIS A 686 33.60 19.13 -14.87
CA HIS A 686 34.91 19.78 -15.01
C HIS A 686 35.95 19.12 -14.11
N LEU A 687 37.18 19.07 -14.62
CA LEU A 687 38.36 18.60 -13.91
C LEU A 687 39.42 19.70 -13.89
N LYS A 688 39.94 20.02 -12.71
CA LYS A 688 41.05 20.96 -12.53
C LYS A 688 42.38 20.19 -12.41
N LEU A 689 43.33 20.53 -13.27
CA LEU A 689 44.66 19.93 -13.30
C LEU A 689 45.59 20.55 -12.24
N GLU A 690 46.74 19.90 -12.00
CA GLU A 690 47.82 20.44 -11.16
C GLU A 690 48.38 21.78 -11.65
N ASP A 691 48.28 22.08 -12.95
CA ASP A 691 48.66 23.37 -13.53
C ASP A 691 47.54 24.41 -13.57
N ASP A 692 46.51 24.22 -12.73
CA ASP A 692 45.29 25.02 -12.60
C ASP A 692 44.40 25.11 -13.86
N LYS A 693 44.76 24.43 -14.96
CA LYS A 693 43.91 24.38 -16.14
C LYS A 693 42.68 23.52 -15.91
N ILE A 694 41.61 23.85 -16.61
CA ILE A 694 40.34 23.14 -16.53
C ILE A 694 40.17 22.29 -17.80
N ILE A 695 39.80 21.02 -17.59
CA ILE A 695 39.32 20.12 -18.63
C ILE A 695 37.82 19.95 -18.47
N ARG A 696 37.08 20.15 -19.55
CA ARG A 696 35.66 19.85 -19.61
C ARG A 696 35.48 18.44 -20.16
N VAL A 697 34.81 17.60 -19.38
CA VAL A 697 34.53 16.22 -19.75
C VAL A 697 33.08 16.13 -20.23
N ILE A 698 32.91 15.62 -21.44
CA ILE A 698 31.61 15.34 -22.05
C ILE A 698 31.54 13.83 -22.23
N LEU A 699 30.72 13.18 -21.42
CA LEU A 699 30.65 11.72 -21.34
C LEU A 699 29.35 11.19 -21.91
N HIS A 700 29.48 10.14 -22.72
CA HIS A 700 28.37 9.34 -23.20
C HIS A 700 28.53 7.89 -22.70
N SER A 701 27.48 7.39 -22.06
CA SER A 701 27.39 6.04 -21.55
C SER A 701 26.70 5.12 -22.54
N VAL A 702 27.30 3.96 -22.79
CA VAL A 702 26.77 2.96 -23.71
C VAL A 702 26.55 1.65 -22.96
N VAL A 703 25.29 1.27 -22.78
CA VAL A 703 24.94 -0.03 -22.22
C VAL A 703 24.95 -1.07 -23.34
N THR A 704 25.94 -1.95 -23.33
CA THR A 704 26.11 -3.05 -24.30
C THR A 704 26.85 -4.22 -23.67
N SER A 705 26.34 -5.44 -23.91
CA SER A 705 26.99 -6.69 -23.53
C SER A 705 28.11 -7.09 -24.50
N THR A 706 28.18 -6.45 -25.66
CA THR A 706 29.19 -6.72 -26.70
C THR A 706 30.30 -5.68 -26.66
N ILE A 707 31.54 -6.14 -26.85
CA ILE A 707 32.70 -5.24 -27.01
C ILE A 707 32.39 -4.29 -28.16
N LEU A 708 32.33 -2.99 -27.86
CA LEU A 708 32.14 -1.96 -28.87
C LEU A 708 33.26 -2.04 -29.90
N GLN A 709 32.90 -2.41 -31.12
CA GLN A 709 33.84 -2.43 -32.22
C GLN A 709 34.19 -1.00 -32.64
N ASN A 710 35.35 -0.81 -33.26
CA ASN A 710 35.79 0.51 -33.74
C ASN A 710 34.75 1.21 -34.64
N ALA A 711 33.92 0.47 -35.38
CA ALA A 711 32.86 1.05 -36.22
C ALA A 711 31.71 1.65 -35.39
N GLN A 712 31.20 0.90 -34.40
CA GLN A 712 30.17 1.39 -33.47
C GLN A 712 30.70 2.55 -32.64
N LEU A 713 31.94 2.45 -32.17
CA LEU A 713 32.58 3.51 -31.40
C LEU A 713 32.75 4.79 -32.22
N LYS A 714 33.06 4.68 -33.52
CA LYS A 714 33.07 5.83 -34.44
C LYS A 714 31.68 6.45 -34.59
N GLN A 715 30.63 5.64 -34.67
CA GLN A 715 29.25 6.13 -34.74
C GLN A 715 28.85 6.83 -33.44
N THR A 716 29.18 6.26 -32.28
CA THR A 716 29.01 6.92 -30.99
C THR A 716 29.80 8.23 -30.93
N MET A 717 31.02 8.26 -31.47
CA MET A 717 31.83 9.47 -31.52
C MET A 717 31.24 10.59 -32.39
N GLN A 718 30.50 10.24 -33.45
CA GLN A 718 29.79 11.23 -34.27
C GLN A 718 28.71 11.97 -33.47
N ARG A 719 28.19 11.36 -32.38
CA ARG A 719 27.21 12.02 -31.50
C ARG A 719 27.81 13.17 -30.70
N PHE A 720 29.13 13.24 -30.56
CA PHE A 720 29.81 14.40 -29.97
C PHE A 720 30.01 15.56 -30.95
N GLU A 721 29.59 15.42 -32.21
CA GLU A 721 29.62 16.56 -33.13
C GLU A 721 28.64 17.65 -32.64
N PRO A 722 28.98 18.95 -32.77
CA PRO A 722 28.15 20.04 -32.26
C PRO A 722 26.70 19.99 -32.76
N SER A 723 26.49 19.47 -33.97
CA SER A 723 25.17 19.31 -34.58
C SER A 723 24.29 18.20 -33.97
N HIS A 724 24.82 17.42 -33.03
CA HIS A 724 24.13 16.31 -32.37
C HIS A 724 24.07 16.46 -30.84
N LEU A 725 24.95 17.26 -30.24
CA LEU A 725 24.96 17.49 -28.79
C LEU A 725 23.65 18.14 -28.32
N LEU A 726 23.03 17.56 -27.28
CA LEU A 726 21.80 18.01 -26.63
C LEU A 726 20.57 18.03 -27.55
N ARG A 727 20.63 17.37 -28.72
CA ARG A 727 19.49 17.27 -29.65
C ARG A 727 18.90 15.86 -29.59
N GLU A 728 17.60 15.76 -29.41
CA GLU A 728 16.85 14.50 -29.52
C GLU A 728 16.27 14.32 -30.93
N GLU A 729 16.03 13.07 -31.32
CA GLU A 729 15.25 12.79 -32.54
C GLU A 729 13.85 13.38 -32.40
N GLY A 730 13.53 14.40 -33.21
CA GLY A 730 12.24 15.11 -33.14
C GLY A 730 12.26 16.42 -32.37
N THR A 731 13.43 16.92 -31.96
CA THR A 731 13.57 18.28 -31.36
C THR A 731 12.89 19.33 -32.26
N ALA A 732 12.01 20.15 -31.69
CA ALA A 732 11.30 21.18 -32.43
C ALA A 732 12.28 22.26 -32.94
N ASP A 733 12.03 22.80 -34.14
CA ASP A 733 12.85 23.87 -34.72
C ASP A 733 12.96 25.11 -33.81
N THR A 734 12.01 25.31 -32.89
CA THR A 734 11.98 26.43 -31.93
C THR A 734 13.05 26.32 -30.85
N ASP A 735 13.53 25.12 -30.53
CA ASP A 735 14.47 24.88 -29.42
C ASP A 735 15.93 24.88 -29.89
N LEU A 736 16.14 24.79 -31.21
CA LEU A 736 17.47 24.77 -31.84
C LEU A 736 18.35 25.97 -31.49
N PRO A 737 17.85 27.24 -31.45
CA PRO A 737 18.70 28.38 -31.10
C PRO A 737 19.23 28.33 -29.67
N GLU A 738 18.43 27.82 -28.74
CA GLU A 738 18.84 27.66 -27.34
C GLU A 738 19.87 26.53 -27.22
N ILE A 739 19.62 25.39 -27.86
CA ILE A 739 20.59 24.29 -27.92
C ILE A 739 21.92 24.77 -28.52
N ASP A 740 21.88 25.50 -29.64
CA ASP A 740 23.09 26.01 -30.29
C ASP A 740 23.86 26.98 -29.38
N ARG A 741 23.16 27.81 -28.60
CA ARG A 741 23.78 28.68 -27.59
C ARG A 741 24.50 27.85 -26.52
N VAL A 742 23.85 26.83 -25.96
CA VAL A 742 24.42 25.98 -24.92
C VAL A 742 25.58 25.14 -25.45
N VAL A 743 25.46 24.58 -26.65
CA VAL A 743 26.53 23.84 -27.31
C VAL A 743 27.72 24.76 -27.60
N ALA A 744 27.50 25.98 -28.10
CA ALA A 744 28.56 26.95 -28.31
C ALA A 744 29.31 27.24 -27.00
N LYS A 745 28.60 27.44 -25.91
CA LYS A 745 29.16 27.66 -24.56
C LYS A 745 29.90 26.42 -24.02
N LEU A 746 29.35 25.24 -24.26
CA LEU A 746 29.95 23.96 -23.89
C LEU A 746 31.26 23.70 -24.64
N LEU A 747 31.39 24.22 -25.86
CA LEU A 747 32.59 24.07 -26.69
C LEU A 747 33.52 25.29 -26.64
N ASP A 748 33.10 26.38 -26.02
CA ASP A 748 33.90 27.59 -25.88
C ASP A 748 35.09 27.35 -24.95
N THR A 749 36.29 27.43 -25.52
CA THR A 749 37.55 27.22 -24.78
C THR A 749 38.16 28.50 -24.20
N THR A 750 37.48 29.64 -24.38
CA THR A 750 37.97 30.97 -24.01
C THR A 750 37.39 31.52 -22.70
N GLN A 751 36.34 30.89 -22.14
CA GLN A 751 35.61 31.39 -20.97
C GLN A 751 36.23 31.08 -19.60
N THR A 752 37.27 30.26 -19.53
CA THR A 752 38.01 29.98 -18.29
C THR A 752 39.33 30.76 -18.26
N ASP A 753 39.90 31.03 -17.09
CA ASP A 753 41.20 31.73 -16.87
C ASP A 753 42.44 30.99 -17.43
N GLY A 754 42.30 30.26 -18.53
CA GLY A 754 43.30 29.50 -19.27
C GLY A 754 42.67 28.73 -20.44
N PRO A 755 43.48 28.22 -21.39
CA PRO A 755 42.98 27.42 -22.51
C PRO A 755 42.36 26.13 -21.98
N SER A 756 41.03 26.02 -22.00
CA SER A 756 40.35 24.79 -21.56
C SER A 756 40.45 23.70 -22.62
N HIS A 757 40.64 22.46 -22.19
CA HIS A 757 40.62 21.29 -23.08
C HIS A 757 39.26 20.58 -22.99
N ILE A 758 38.76 20.08 -24.12
CA ILE A 758 37.54 19.28 -24.16
C ILE A 758 37.91 17.81 -24.31
N LEU A 759 37.39 16.99 -23.39
CA LEU A 759 37.58 15.55 -23.37
C LEU A 759 36.23 14.85 -23.60
N HIS A 760 36.05 14.29 -24.79
CA HIS A 760 34.91 13.44 -25.14
C HIS A 760 35.19 12.01 -24.68
N VAL A 761 34.35 11.49 -23.78
CA VAL A 761 34.54 10.18 -23.16
C VAL A 761 33.40 9.25 -23.55
N VAL A 762 33.74 8.07 -24.05
CA VAL A 762 32.80 6.96 -24.15
C VAL A 762 33.03 6.00 -22.99
N ALA A 763 32.00 5.76 -22.19
CA ALA A 763 32.01 4.74 -21.15
C ALA A 763 31.05 3.62 -21.56
N SER A 764 31.56 2.42 -21.82
CA SER A 764 30.69 1.28 -22.10
C SER A 764 30.57 0.32 -20.93
N PHE A 765 29.41 -0.31 -20.81
CA PHE A 765 29.07 -1.21 -19.73
C PHE A 765 28.11 -2.32 -20.16
N PRO A 766 28.27 -3.57 -19.69
CA PRO A 766 29.45 -4.11 -19.00
C PRO A 766 30.67 -4.24 -19.92
N ALA A 767 30.49 -4.07 -21.23
CA ALA A 767 31.54 -4.37 -22.18
C ALA A 767 32.73 -3.42 -22.00
N LYS A 768 33.94 -3.97 -22.13
CA LYS A 768 35.17 -3.17 -22.20
C LYS A 768 35.25 -2.48 -23.56
N THR A 769 35.57 -1.19 -23.57
CA THR A 769 35.81 -0.43 -24.81
C THR A 769 37.30 -0.45 -25.17
N TYR A 770 37.63 -0.80 -26.42
CA TYR A 770 39.01 -0.72 -26.93
C TYR A 770 39.09 0.22 -28.12
N LEU A 771 39.42 1.49 -27.86
CA LEU A 771 39.70 2.47 -28.93
C LEU A 771 41.18 2.38 -29.31
N LYS A 772 41.46 1.83 -30.50
CA LYS A 772 42.85 1.73 -31.00
C LYS A 772 43.29 2.94 -31.82
N THR A 773 42.36 3.63 -32.47
CA THR A 773 42.64 4.75 -33.37
C THR A 773 41.55 5.81 -33.27
N VAL A 774 41.95 7.08 -33.27
CA VAL A 774 41.06 8.25 -33.24
C VAL A 774 40.59 8.57 -34.67
N PRO A 775 39.35 9.04 -34.89
CA PRO A 775 38.91 9.57 -36.18
C PRO A 775 39.83 10.69 -36.69
N SER A 776 40.17 10.68 -37.98
CA SER A 776 41.12 11.61 -38.63
C SER A 776 40.66 13.07 -38.73
N LYS A 777 39.43 13.39 -38.28
CA LYS A 777 38.81 14.73 -38.36
C LYS A 777 38.77 15.49 -37.03
N ALA A 778 39.39 14.99 -35.95
CA ALA A 778 39.40 15.71 -34.68
C ALA A 778 40.15 17.06 -34.82
N THR A 779 39.49 18.16 -34.44
CA THR A 779 40.15 19.47 -34.29
C THR A 779 41.20 19.37 -33.18
N SER A 780 42.22 20.24 -33.22
CA SER A 780 43.32 20.22 -32.24
C SER A 780 42.88 20.47 -30.78
N ALA A 781 41.64 20.91 -30.54
CA ALA A 781 41.08 21.24 -29.23
C ALA A 781 40.29 20.09 -28.56
N SER A 782 39.78 19.13 -29.33
CA SER A 782 38.94 18.03 -28.83
C SER A 782 39.70 16.71 -28.76
N VAL A 783 39.79 16.13 -27.56
CA VAL A 783 40.42 14.83 -27.32
C VAL A 783 39.35 13.79 -27.06
N PHE A 784 39.56 12.58 -27.56
CA PHE A 784 38.64 11.45 -27.39
C PHE A 784 39.31 10.41 -26.50
N ALA A 785 38.53 9.85 -25.59
CA ALA A 785 38.99 8.79 -24.69
C ALA A 785 37.87 7.79 -24.40
N ASN A 786 38.27 6.63 -23.86
CA ASN A 786 37.33 5.71 -23.25
C ASN A 786 37.61 5.61 -21.75
N LEU A 787 36.58 5.28 -20.96
CA LEU A 787 36.77 4.95 -19.56
C LEU A 787 37.60 3.66 -19.40
N ASN A 788 38.68 3.71 -18.61
CA ASN A 788 39.46 2.53 -18.23
C ASN A 788 38.81 1.83 -17.03
N THR A 789 37.74 1.08 -17.27
CA THR A 789 36.91 0.47 -16.22
C THR A 789 37.73 -0.32 -15.19
N GLY A 790 38.67 -1.16 -15.62
CA GLY A 790 39.48 -1.97 -14.69
C GLY A 790 40.54 -1.22 -13.86
N ARG A 791 40.93 0.01 -14.24
CA ARG A 791 41.72 0.89 -13.36
C ARG A 791 40.80 1.74 -12.49
N PHE A 792 39.70 2.21 -13.06
CA PHE A 792 38.69 3.01 -12.39
C PHE A 792 38.08 2.28 -11.18
N GLU A 793 37.76 0.99 -11.32
CA GLU A 793 37.31 0.13 -10.20
C GLU A 793 38.36 0.01 -9.09
N ARG A 794 39.65 -0.13 -9.45
CA ARG A 794 40.73 -0.23 -8.45
C ARG A 794 40.91 1.07 -7.67
N LEU A 795 40.71 2.22 -8.32
CA LEU A 795 40.75 3.52 -7.66
C LEU A 795 39.56 3.74 -6.70
N THR A 796 38.50 2.97 -6.87
CA THR A 796 37.24 3.08 -6.11
C THR A 796 37.00 1.87 -5.21
N ALA A 797 37.99 1.00 -5.01
CA ALA A 797 37.85 -0.21 -4.20
C ALA A 797 37.82 0.08 -2.68
N GLU A 798 38.38 1.21 -2.23
CA GLU A 798 38.51 1.57 -0.81
C GLU A 798 37.34 2.43 -0.30
N ILE A 799 36.10 2.00 -0.54
CA ILE A 799 34.94 2.76 -0.09
C ILE A 799 34.56 2.38 1.34
N LYS A 800 34.56 3.35 2.25
CA LYS A 800 33.97 3.16 3.57
C LYS A 800 32.45 3.14 3.46
N ILE A 801 31.85 1.98 3.72
CA ILE A 801 30.39 1.78 3.71
C ILE A 801 29.69 2.79 4.63
N GLN A 802 30.30 3.16 5.75
CA GLN A 802 29.75 4.13 6.69
C GLN A 802 29.54 5.52 6.05
N GLU A 803 30.47 5.96 5.20
CA GLU A 803 30.37 7.25 4.49
C GLU A 803 29.26 7.20 3.43
N ILE A 804 29.13 6.09 2.70
CA ILE A 804 28.01 5.86 1.77
C ILE A 804 26.67 5.96 2.50
N MET A 805 26.54 5.22 3.59
CA MET A 805 25.28 5.15 4.34
C MET A 805 24.91 6.51 4.93
N ALA A 806 25.89 7.27 5.46
CA ALA A 806 25.65 8.63 5.93
C ALA A 806 25.15 9.55 4.81
N HIS A 807 25.75 9.47 3.62
CA HIS A 807 25.33 10.27 2.47
C HIS A 807 23.90 9.92 2.03
N ILE A 808 23.57 8.63 1.93
CA ILE A 808 22.21 8.18 1.56
C ILE A 808 21.19 8.63 2.60
N VAL A 809 21.51 8.49 3.89
CA VAL A 809 20.62 8.92 4.97
C VAL A 809 20.37 10.42 4.90
N SER A 810 21.41 11.23 4.68
CA SER A 810 21.26 12.67 4.46
C SER A 810 20.34 12.96 3.27
N ALA A 811 20.56 12.30 2.13
CA ALA A 811 19.74 12.43 0.92
C ALA A 811 18.25 12.17 1.18
N VAL A 812 17.92 11.06 1.84
CA VAL A 812 16.52 10.64 1.99
C VAL A 812 15.79 11.35 3.12
N THR A 813 16.49 11.72 4.20
CA THR A 813 15.85 12.29 5.40
C THR A 813 15.72 13.80 5.37
N VAL A 814 16.71 14.51 4.80
CA VAL A 814 16.72 15.97 4.79
C VAL A 814 15.90 16.49 3.61
N GLY A 815 16.03 15.87 2.42
CA GLY A 815 15.64 16.48 1.15
C GLY A 815 16.35 17.82 0.96
N LYS A 816 16.51 18.36 -0.25
CA LYS A 816 17.02 19.74 -0.34
C LYS A 816 16.01 20.65 0.37
N ARG A 817 16.32 21.13 1.58
CA ARG A 817 15.67 22.31 2.17
C ARG A 817 15.82 23.39 1.12
N LYS A 818 14.76 23.70 0.36
CA LYS A 818 14.72 24.93 -0.44
C LYS A 818 15.12 26.03 0.56
N ARG A 819 16.26 26.67 0.34
CA ARG A 819 16.67 27.82 1.16
C ARG A 819 15.56 28.86 0.96
N ASP A 820 14.65 28.97 1.91
CA ASP A 820 13.64 30.01 1.99
C ASP A 820 14.38 31.36 2.06
N GLY A 821 14.57 31.98 0.90
CA GLY A 821 15.42 33.13 0.71
C GLY A 821 15.06 33.89 -0.57
N GLY A 822 13.78 34.07 -0.84
CA GLY A 822 13.28 34.94 -1.92
C GLY A 822 11.75 35.04 -1.90
N PRO A 823 11.15 36.24 -1.81
CA PRO A 823 9.72 36.39 -1.94
C PRO A 823 9.35 36.40 -3.43
N GLY A 824 8.66 35.35 -3.88
CA GLY A 824 7.98 35.33 -5.18
C GLY A 824 8.49 34.26 -6.13
N GLU A 825 7.92 33.06 -6.00
CA GLU A 825 7.40 32.20 -7.08
C GLU A 825 7.13 30.82 -6.47
N ASP A 826 5.84 30.50 -6.29
CA ASP A 826 5.36 29.16 -5.97
C ASP A 826 5.68 28.24 -7.15
N SER A 827 6.89 27.70 -7.19
CA SER A 827 7.21 26.55 -8.05
C SER A 827 6.73 25.29 -7.34
N THR A 828 5.64 24.73 -7.87
CA THR A 828 5.04 23.46 -7.48
C THR A 828 5.99 22.30 -7.81
N ASP A 829 6.88 21.97 -6.88
CA ASP A 829 7.48 20.63 -6.76
C ASP A 829 6.58 19.72 -5.89
N ALA A 830 5.29 20.04 -5.81
CA ALA A 830 4.29 19.06 -5.40
C ALA A 830 4.27 17.96 -6.47
N LEU A 831 4.33 16.70 -6.04
CA LEU A 831 3.99 15.56 -6.90
C LEU A 831 2.75 15.95 -7.72
N PRO A 832 2.73 15.76 -9.04
CA PRO A 832 1.61 16.20 -9.86
C PRO A 832 0.34 15.57 -9.29
N ALA A 833 -0.51 16.39 -8.69
CA ALA A 833 -1.84 15.97 -8.33
C ALA A 833 -2.54 15.63 -9.64
N ALA A 834 -2.90 14.36 -9.83
CA ALA A 834 -3.70 13.93 -10.96
C ALA A 834 -5.10 14.56 -10.80
N SER A 835 -5.30 15.72 -11.42
CA SER A 835 -6.61 16.36 -11.56
C SER A 835 -6.99 16.37 -13.04
N ASP A 836 -7.58 15.27 -13.50
CA ASP A 836 -8.39 15.26 -14.71
C ASP A 836 -9.86 15.28 -14.29
N ASP A 837 -10.45 16.48 -14.30
CA ASP A 837 -11.87 16.66 -14.06
C ASP A 837 -12.55 17.03 -15.40
N PRO A 838 -13.36 16.15 -16.00
CA PRO A 838 -14.09 16.47 -17.21
C PRO A 838 -15.32 17.31 -16.84
N SER A 839 -15.26 18.62 -17.08
CA SER A 839 -16.40 19.52 -16.93
C SER A 839 -17.58 19.10 -17.82
N PRO A 840 -18.80 18.87 -17.28
CA PRO A 840 -20.01 18.97 -18.07
C PRO A 840 -20.53 20.41 -18.02
N ALA A 841 -20.83 20.95 -19.19
CA ALA A 841 -21.57 22.18 -19.35
C ALA A 841 -22.94 22.11 -18.65
N GLN A 842 -23.30 23.14 -17.89
CA GLN A 842 -24.71 23.46 -17.62
C GLN A 842 -24.91 24.96 -17.37
N GLU A 843 -25.76 25.56 -18.21
CA GLU A 843 -26.63 26.69 -17.88
C GLU A 843 -27.52 26.30 -16.67
N ASP A 844 -27.67 27.15 -15.66
CA ASP A 844 -28.92 27.89 -15.39
C ASP A 844 -28.82 28.73 -14.10
N ASP A 845 -29.56 29.84 -14.11
CA ASP A 845 -29.68 30.91 -13.12
C ASP A 845 -30.25 30.46 -11.76
N SER A 846 -29.68 30.94 -10.64
CA SER A 846 -30.43 31.29 -9.40
C SER A 846 -29.58 32.02 -8.32
N PRO A 847 -30.21 32.83 -7.44
CA PRO A 847 -29.62 34.03 -6.81
C PRO A 847 -29.02 33.83 -5.40
N PRO A 848 -28.33 34.82 -4.80
CA PRO A 848 -27.45 34.59 -3.65
C PRO A 848 -28.20 34.60 -2.30
N PRO A 849 -27.67 33.93 -1.26
CA PRO A 849 -28.24 33.96 0.08
C PRO A 849 -27.77 35.20 0.88
N PRO A 850 -28.52 35.63 1.91
CA PRO A 850 -28.25 36.84 2.67
C PRO A 850 -27.25 36.61 3.82
N ALA A 851 -26.66 37.72 4.27
CA ALA A 851 -25.57 37.78 5.23
C ALA A 851 -26.00 37.83 6.72
N SER A 852 -25.16 37.21 7.57
CA SER A 852 -24.81 37.57 8.99
C SER A 852 -25.88 37.36 10.10
N PRO A 853 -25.57 37.43 11.42
CA PRO A 853 -24.29 37.61 12.15
C PRO A 853 -24.06 36.69 13.40
N ALA A 854 -22.90 36.91 14.04
CA ALA A 854 -22.36 36.38 15.30
C ALA A 854 -23.21 36.52 16.60
N LYS A 855 -22.94 35.67 17.61
CA LYS A 855 -22.50 36.05 18.99
C LYS A 855 -22.41 34.87 19.98
N ARG A 856 -21.38 34.94 20.85
CA ARG A 856 -21.15 34.16 22.09
C ARG A 856 -22.16 34.54 23.21
N PRO A 857 -22.25 33.77 24.31
CA PRO A 857 -21.50 34.10 25.54
C PRO A 857 -20.90 32.84 26.24
N SER A 858 -19.67 32.79 26.75
CA SER A 858 -19.11 33.35 28.00
C SER A 858 -19.95 33.11 29.27
N GLY A 859 -19.47 32.21 30.14
CA GLY A 859 -19.92 32.05 31.52
C GLY A 859 -18.76 31.56 32.38
N ASP A 860 -18.25 32.47 33.22
CA ASP A 860 -17.25 32.24 34.26
C ASP A 860 -17.93 31.98 35.63
N ALA A 861 -17.12 31.41 36.54
CA ALA A 861 -17.16 31.48 38.02
C ALA A 861 -17.91 30.38 38.82
N ASP A 862 -17.12 29.38 39.30
CA ASP A 862 -16.77 29.03 40.71
C ASP A 862 -17.39 29.84 41.89
N PRO A 863 -17.29 29.43 43.19
CA PRO A 863 -16.65 28.24 43.81
C PRO A 863 -17.41 27.63 45.05
N GLU A 864 -16.72 26.73 45.75
CA GLU A 864 -16.68 26.49 47.22
C GLU A 864 -17.35 25.24 47.87
N ALA A 865 -16.44 24.42 48.42
CA ALA A 865 -16.38 23.85 49.78
C ALA A 865 -17.41 22.81 50.25
N SER A 866 -16.93 21.62 50.65
CA SER A 866 -16.77 21.29 52.09
C SER A 866 -16.34 19.82 52.32
N ASP A 867 -15.57 19.66 53.39
CA ASP A 867 -15.02 18.43 53.96
C ASP A 867 -16.07 17.39 54.38
N ALA A 868 -15.66 16.10 54.44
CA ALA A 868 -15.66 15.33 55.69
C ALA A 868 -15.23 13.85 55.50
N GLU A 869 -14.32 13.47 56.39
CA GLU A 869 -13.90 12.14 56.83
C GLU A 869 -14.97 11.03 56.86
N ALA A 870 -14.56 9.78 56.59
CA ALA A 870 -14.40 8.75 57.64
C ALA A 870 -14.26 7.32 57.09
N SER A 871 -13.08 6.74 57.32
CA SER A 871 -12.82 5.37 57.78
C SER A 871 -13.82 4.23 57.48
N ARG A 872 -13.35 3.17 56.81
CA ARG A 872 -13.44 1.80 57.37
C ARG A 872 -12.48 0.80 56.73
N ALA A 873 -11.56 0.33 57.55
CA ALA A 873 -10.72 -0.83 57.32
C ALA A 873 -11.55 -2.12 57.21
N LYS A 874 -11.18 -3.02 56.30
CA LYS A 874 -11.38 -4.47 56.46
C LYS A 874 -10.20 -5.26 55.88
N LYS A 875 -9.37 -5.74 56.80
CA LYS A 875 -8.44 -6.86 56.65
C LYS A 875 -9.15 -8.06 55.99
N ARG A 876 -8.50 -8.70 55.02
CA ARG A 876 -8.60 -10.16 54.87
C ARG A 876 -7.28 -10.75 54.38
N LYS A 877 -6.63 -11.47 55.29
CA LYS A 877 -5.54 -12.42 55.07
C LYS A 877 -6.10 -13.72 54.46
N GLY A 878 -5.34 -14.33 53.56
CA GLY A 878 -5.45 -15.72 53.09
C GLY A 878 -4.44 -15.90 51.95
N LYS A 879 -3.18 -16.24 52.17
CA LYS A 879 -2.56 -17.50 52.60
C LYS A 879 -2.72 -18.65 51.58
N LYS A 880 -1.56 -19.00 50.98
CA LYS A 880 -1.06 -20.30 50.49
C LYS A 880 -1.50 -20.85 49.11
N LYS A 881 -0.49 -20.94 48.24
CA LYS A 881 0.05 -22.13 47.54
C LYS A 881 -0.93 -23.25 47.17
N ALA A 882 -1.07 -23.50 45.87
CA ALA A 882 -0.54 -24.68 45.18
C ALA A 882 -0.23 -24.28 43.73
#